data_AF-A0A180G8S3-F1
#
_entry.id   AF-A0A180G8S3-F1
#
_cell.length_a   1.000
_cell.length_b   1.000
_cell.length_c   1.000
_cell.angle_alpha   90.00
_cell.angle_beta   90.00
_cell.angle_gamma   90.00
#
_symmetry.space_group_name_H-M   'P 1'
#
loop_
_entity.id
_entity.type
_entity.pdbx_description
1 polymer ?
#
loop_
_entity_poly.entity_id
_entity_poly.type
_entity_poly.pdbx_seq_one_letter_code
_entity_poly.pdbx_strand_id
1 'polypeptide(L)'
;MSATTNEEAPSELPSSADFLIDALPGQPKSTISSIIQYAGHLPSHPPSTITPPPDSHLWFWLIRSRHIAHREKFVIWFNGGPGCSSAEGALMEIGPLTPNPNAQPGEPIELVESTIGWSEYANLLFVDQPAGTGYSFVNVGDDVRELAQAAEQVVVFLKNFYKVFPEFSKIDTYLAGESFAGQYIPYFAQAILDTAALSTPLLGLLMGNPWINPKVQYLSYLDFAYERGIIVKGTSSAIEAEKSFRKCEKALKKPTESNRILVDPCEDGLQSILNAGAKVINGTKMTPVAYNITEMSAEEAIEWPKRNQNLKAYLFQNSTVAALHATAKMGKWTLCNDTIGKEMWVPQSAPSSTLIPTLVKKLKVVIYVGDQDYMCNSLGLNRSISEMEWNGQKGWGVDEKGQPIFPQDYYVNGTKQGSWTEARGLSFVKYDQASHLVPADAPHAAHDMLLRFMGVDPLVAAGPMGSLASQVGTDDHTGIIVKTHPNGTLVDQDKLIPDLDKKPSIGAAPVLETIEERQAYYGPRQTVALLVLLTGLILGLVMLFKWRRRRRRGRRMSKNKGRAICMEPRSADTYRNRHTLLRRSPSPTQRKQPHHPSRKSHRNHLTVDEEDQALARAEEASSVEAATLSRRTSLFSDLPSHIHDQSQIFSLEDEDDVDQPDHKFATK
;
A
#
# COMPACT_ATOMS: atom_id res chain seq x y z
N MET A 1 27.69 54.34 3.17
CA MET A 1 27.97 52.93 3.49
C MET A 1 26.65 52.18 3.37
N SER A 2 26.49 51.41 2.30
CA SER A 2 25.29 50.63 2.02
C SER A 2 25.46 49.27 2.70
N ALA A 3 24.64 48.98 3.70
CA ALA A 3 24.55 47.64 4.27
C ALA A 3 23.51 46.87 3.44
N THR A 4 24.00 45.99 2.58
CA THR A 4 23.20 45.03 1.83
C THR A 4 22.66 43.99 2.80
N THR A 5 21.33 43.93 2.92
CA THR A 5 20.60 42.80 3.47
C THR A 5 20.85 41.58 2.57
N ASN A 6 21.62 40.61 3.07
CA ASN A 6 21.64 39.28 2.47
C ASN A 6 20.30 38.62 2.79
N GLU A 7 19.34 38.80 1.89
CA GLU A 7 18.25 37.85 1.69
C GLU A 7 18.92 36.55 1.25
N GLU A 8 18.98 35.57 2.15
CA GLU A 8 19.52 34.25 1.86
C GLU A 8 18.64 33.62 0.77
N ALA A 9 19.19 33.49 -0.43
CA ALA A 9 18.50 32.84 -1.54
C ALA A 9 18.07 31.43 -1.10
N PRO A 10 16.85 30.95 -1.43
CA PRO A 10 16.47 29.58 -1.13
C PRO A 10 17.53 28.67 -1.76
N SER A 11 18.12 27.77 -0.97
CA SER A 11 19.13 26.85 -1.49
C SER A 11 18.54 26.14 -2.70
N GLU A 12 19.21 26.27 -3.84
CA GLU A 12 18.77 25.66 -5.09
C GLU A 12 18.69 24.14 -4.87
N LEU A 13 17.56 23.51 -5.21
CA LEU A 13 17.40 22.07 -5.04
C LEU A 13 18.51 21.34 -5.83
N PRO A 14 19.07 20.23 -5.31
CA PRO A 14 20.08 19.47 -6.03
C PRO A 14 19.54 18.94 -7.36
N SER A 15 20.44 18.69 -8.31
CA SER A 15 20.08 18.04 -9.57
C SER A 15 19.82 16.55 -9.38
N SER A 16 19.11 15.91 -10.31
CA SER A 16 18.87 14.46 -10.25
C SER A 16 20.16 13.63 -10.23
N ALA A 17 21.26 14.16 -10.80
CA ALA A 17 22.56 13.48 -10.83
C ALA A 17 23.22 13.41 -9.44
N ASP A 18 22.95 14.38 -8.57
CA ASP A 18 23.50 14.41 -7.20
C ASP A 18 22.94 13.28 -6.32
N PHE A 19 21.81 12.70 -6.72
CA PHE A 19 21.16 11.59 -6.02
C PHE A 19 21.52 10.21 -6.59
N LEU A 20 22.29 10.12 -7.69
CA LEU A 20 22.58 8.84 -8.35
C LEU A 20 23.40 7.92 -7.43
N ILE A 21 22.99 6.65 -7.33
CA ILE A 21 23.75 5.62 -6.63
C ILE A 21 24.61 4.86 -7.65
N ASP A 22 25.94 4.91 -7.50
CA ASP A 22 26.87 4.19 -8.37
C ASP A 22 26.77 2.66 -8.19
N ALA A 23 26.87 2.21 -6.94
CA ALA A 23 26.66 0.83 -6.52
C ALA A 23 26.47 0.78 -5.00
N LEU A 24 25.61 -0.10 -4.53
CA LEU A 24 25.51 -0.37 -3.09
C LEU A 24 26.65 -1.31 -2.64
N PRO A 25 27.11 -1.21 -1.38
CA PRO A 25 28.03 -2.20 -0.81
C PRO A 25 27.46 -3.62 -0.94
N GLY A 26 28.28 -4.57 -1.41
CA GLY A 26 27.84 -5.95 -1.62
C GLY A 26 26.84 -6.14 -2.78
N GLN A 27 26.58 -5.13 -3.61
CA GLN A 27 25.72 -5.29 -4.79
C GLN A 27 26.41 -6.17 -5.85
N PRO A 28 25.72 -7.18 -6.41
CA PRO A 28 26.29 -7.99 -7.48
C PRO A 28 26.65 -7.15 -8.70
N LYS A 29 27.90 -7.25 -9.16
CA LYS A 29 28.43 -6.43 -10.29
C LYS A 29 27.59 -6.53 -11.57
N SER A 30 27.00 -7.70 -11.83
CA SER A 30 26.11 -7.92 -12.98
C SER A 30 24.83 -7.08 -12.93
N THR A 31 24.39 -6.66 -11.75
CA THR A 31 23.13 -5.93 -11.57
C THR A 31 23.29 -4.41 -11.68
N ILE A 32 24.50 -3.87 -11.45
CA ILE A 32 24.79 -2.42 -11.38
C ILE A 32 24.25 -1.67 -12.61
N SER A 33 24.49 -2.20 -13.81
CA SER A 33 24.01 -1.56 -15.06
C SER A 33 22.51 -1.71 -15.33
N SER A 34 21.84 -2.66 -14.65
CA SER A 34 20.43 -2.99 -14.88
C SER A 34 19.49 -2.47 -13.80
N ILE A 35 20.01 -2.05 -12.65
CA ILE A 35 19.25 -1.49 -11.53
C ILE A 35 19.74 -0.05 -11.32
N ILE A 36 19.06 0.89 -11.97
CA ILE A 36 19.36 2.32 -11.85
C ILE A 36 18.62 2.88 -10.64
N GLN A 37 19.35 3.52 -9.73
CA GLN A 37 18.84 3.92 -8.42
C GLN A 37 19.29 5.32 -8.05
N TYR A 38 18.43 6.04 -7.34
CA TYR A 38 18.71 7.36 -6.78
C TYR A 38 18.23 7.41 -5.33
N ALA A 39 18.98 8.03 -4.44
CA ALA A 39 18.54 8.23 -3.06
C ALA A 39 19.10 9.53 -2.49
N GLY A 40 18.46 10.01 -1.43
CA GLY A 40 18.91 11.17 -0.67
C GLY A 40 17.75 11.91 -0.04
N HIS A 41 17.99 13.14 0.38
CA HIS A 41 17.04 13.95 1.15
C HIS A 41 16.48 15.10 0.33
N LEU A 42 15.19 15.38 0.52
CA LEU A 42 14.55 16.59 -0.01
C LEU A 42 13.78 17.31 1.10
N PRO A 43 13.75 18.66 1.10
CA PRO A 43 12.96 19.43 2.05
C PRO A 43 11.48 19.06 1.97
N SER A 44 10.85 18.91 3.13
CA SER A 44 9.46 18.47 3.27
C SER A 44 8.60 19.35 4.16
N HIS A 45 9.19 20.29 4.90
CA HIS A 45 8.38 21.12 5.80
C HIS A 45 7.45 22.06 5.01
N PRO A 46 6.13 22.13 5.34
CA PRO A 46 5.25 23.15 4.78
C PRO A 46 5.67 24.57 5.18
N PRO A 47 5.29 25.62 4.41
CA PRO A 47 5.60 27.00 4.79
C PRO A 47 5.10 27.32 6.20
N SER A 48 6.00 27.82 7.06
CA SER A 48 5.71 28.13 8.45
C SER A 48 6.13 29.54 8.81
N THR A 49 5.40 30.16 9.74
CA THR A 49 5.73 31.48 10.30
C THR A 49 6.54 31.38 11.60
N ILE A 50 6.83 30.16 12.08
CA ILE A 50 7.66 29.91 13.27
C ILE A 50 9.10 30.36 12.95
N THR A 51 9.80 30.93 13.94
CA THR A 51 11.19 31.39 13.79
C THR A 51 12.07 30.78 14.89
N PRO A 52 13.14 30.03 14.55
CA PRO A 52 13.53 29.62 13.19
C PRO A 52 12.45 28.72 12.54
N PRO A 53 12.27 28.77 11.21
CA PRO A 53 11.32 27.91 10.53
C PRO A 53 11.71 26.45 10.75
N PRO A 54 10.73 25.55 10.89
CA PRO A 54 11.05 24.15 11.00
C PRO A 54 11.74 23.65 9.74
N ASP A 55 12.65 22.71 9.95
CA ASP A 55 13.53 22.17 8.92
C ASP A 55 13.45 20.66 8.96
N SER A 56 12.55 20.10 8.16
CA SER A 56 12.36 18.68 8.00
C SER A 56 12.64 18.23 6.58
N HIS A 57 13.25 17.06 6.48
CA HIS A 57 13.64 16.43 5.24
C HIS A 57 13.20 14.97 5.24
N LEU A 58 12.49 14.58 4.18
CA LEU A 58 12.21 13.18 3.91
C LEU A 58 13.35 12.60 3.05
N TRP A 59 13.79 11.41 3.44
CA TRP A 59 14.66 10.56 2.64
C TRP A 59 13.83 9.74 1.66
N PHE A 60 14.36 9.57 0.46
CA PHE A 60 13.75 8.74 -0.56
C PHE A 60 14.76 7.79 -1.20
N TRP A 61 14.24 6.71 -1.77
CA TRP A 61 14.98 5.81 -2.64
C TRP A 61 14.13 5.49 -3.87
N LEU A 62 14.56 6.01 -5.02
CA LEU A 62 13.99 5.76 -6.32
C LEU A 62 14.74 4.62 -7.00
N ILE A 63 14.01 3.58 -7.41
CA ILE A 63 14.50 2.48 -8.25
C ILE A 63 13.74 2.54 -9.58
N ARG A 64 14.48 2.68 -10.69
CA ARG A 64 13.88 2.78 -12.03
C ARG A 64 13.33 1.43 -12.51
N SER A 65 12.26 1.47 -13.29
CA SER A 65 11.73 0.27 -13.93
C SER A 65 12.74 -0.33 -14.91
N ARG A 66 12.93 -1.65 -14.88
CA ARG A 66 13.77 -2.38 -15.85
C ARG A 66 13.11 -2.45 -17.22
N HIS A 67 11.79 -2.54 -17.25
CA HIS A 67 11.00 -2.65 -18.46
C HIS A 67 9.87 -1.63 -18.48
N ILE A 68 9.56 -1.19 -19.69
CA ILE A 68 8.36 -0.40 -19.97
C ILE A 68 7.49 -1.29 -20.85
N ALA A 69 6.30 -1.65 -20.35
CA ALA A 69 5.32 -2.36 -21.14
C ALA A 69 4.71 -1.41 -22.19
N HIS A 70 3.48 -0.94 -21.99
CA HIS A 70 2.90 0.09 -22.86
C HIS A 70 3.31 1.51 -22.44
N ARG A 71 3.39 1.76 -21.13
CA ARG A 71 3.65 3.08 -20.54
C ARG A 71 4.38 2.89 -19.23
N GLU A 72 5.16 3.89 -18.83
CA GLU A 72 5.79 3.90 -17.52
C GLU A 72 4.73 3.90 -16.42
N LYS A 73 5.07 3.26 -15.30
CA LYS A 73 4.28 3.21 -14.08
C LYS A 73 5.13 3.72 -12.94
N PHE A 74 4.49 4.40 -11.98
CA PHE A 74 5.16 4.93 -10.82
C PHE A 74 4.44 4.52 -9.54
N VAL A 75 5.13 3.77 -8.68
CA VAL A 75 4.60 3.31 -7.40
C VAL A 75 5.38 4.02 -6.30
N ILE A 76 4.68 4.74 -5.44
CA ILE A 76 5.25 5.35 -4.24
C ILE A 76 4.90 4.45 -3.07
N TRP A 77 5.92 3.90 -2.41
CA TRP A 77 5.79 2.91 -1.34
C TRP A 77 6.03 3.52 0.04
N PHE A 78 5.17 3.14 0.99
CA PHE A 78 5.27 3.52 2.39
C PHE A 78 5.14 2.30 3.30
N ASN A 79 6.14 2.00 4.13
CA ASN A 79 5.92 1.10 5.27
C ASN A 79 5.16 1.85 6.39
N GLY A 80 4.68 1.08 7.37
CA GLY A 80 3.81 1.57 8.45
C GLY A 80 4.55 1.92 9.73
N GLY A 81 4.29 1.13 10.78
CA GLY A 81 4.69 1.39 12.16
C GLY A 81 3.51 1.86 13.01
N PRO A 82 3.36 3.17 13.30
CA PRO A 82 3.97 4.32 12.61
C PRO A 82 5.46 4.51 12.90
N GLY A 83 6.19 5.10 11.93
CA GLY A 83 7.60 5.46 12.09
C GLY A 83 8.60 4.37 11.65
N CYS A 84 8.16 3.37 10.88
CA CYS A 84 9.01 2.35 10.28
C CYS A 84 9.53 2.76 8.89
N SER A 85 10.79 2.45 8.61
CA SER A 85 11.47 2.84 7.37
C SER A 85 10.95 2.06 6.16
N SER A 86 10.72 2.77 5.06
CA SER A 86 10.37 2.19 3.75
C SER A 86 11.54 1.49 3.07
N ALA A 87 12.75 1.60 3.62
CA ALA A 87 13.90 0.77 3.21
C ALA A 87 13.68 -0.71 3.53
N GLU A 88 12.80 -1.05 4.49
CA GLU A 88 12.37 -2.43 4.74
C GLU A 88 11.66 -3.01 3.52
N GLY A 89 10.60 -2.34 3.02
CA GLY A 89 9.92 -2.79 1.81
C GLY A 89 10.83 -2.86 0.58
N ALA A 90 11.83 -1.96 0.51
CA ALA A 90 12.81 -1.95 -0.57
C ALA A 90 13.72 -3.19 -0.57
N LEU A 91 14.13 -3.68 0.61
CA LEU A 91 15.13 -4.73 0.73
C LEU A 91 14.56 -6.09 1.15
N MET A 92 13.35 -6.15 1.67
CA MET A 92 12.76 -7.37 2.24
C MET A 92 11.53 -7.88 1.50
N GLU A 93 10.92 -7.02 0.67
CA GLU A 93 9.62 -7.29 0.07
C GLU A 93 9.64 -7.10 -1.45
N ILE A 94 9.58 -5.86 -1.92
CA ILE A 94 9.20 -5.57 -3.31
C ILE A 94 10.35 -5.07 -4.18
N GLY A 95 11.50 -4.73 -3.59
CA GLY A 95 12.65 -4.26 -4.37
C GLY A 95 13.46 -5.39 -5.02
N PRO A 96 14.39 -5.03 -5.91
CA PRO A 96 15.12 -5.99 -6.74
C PRO A 96 16.30 -6.66 -6.03
N LEU A 97 16.70 -6.17 -4.85
CA LEU A 97 17.83 -6.70 -4.08
C LEU A 97 17.38 -6.95 -2.63
N THR A 98 17.95 -7.98 -2.00
CA THR A 98 17.78 -8.28 -0.57
C THR A 98 19.13 -8.59 0.05
N PRO A 99 19.37 -8.22 1.33
CA PRO A 99 20.47 -8.75 2.11
C PRO A 99 20.49 -10.28 2.04
N ASN A 100 21.67 -10.87 1.86
CA ASN A 100 21.81 -12.33 1.86
C ASN A 100 21.30 -12.88 3.21
N PRO A 101 20.24 -13.71 3.22
CA PRO A 101 19.67 -14.23 4.45
C PRO A 101 20.63 -15.15 5.21
N ASN A 102 21.64 -15.69 4.52
CA ASN A 102 22.64 -16.59 5.10
C ASN A 102 23.93 -15.88 5.55
N ALA A 103 23.98 -14.54 5.49
CA ALA A 103 25.13 -13.78 5.97
C ALA A 103 25.39 -14.07 7.45
N GLN A 104 26.65 -14.31 7.80
CA GLN A 104 27.04 -14.60 9.18
C GLN A 104 27.27 -13.30 9.97
N PRO A 105 27.00 -13.28 11.29
CA PRO A 105 27.29 -12.13 12.12
C PRO A 105 28.76 -11.70 12.01
N GLY A 106 29.01 -10.43 11.72
CA GLY A 106 30.35 -9.85 11.62
C GLY A 106 31.01 -9.95 10.24
N GLU A 107 30.40 -10.64 9.29
CA GLU A 107 30.84 -10.63 7.89
C GLU A 107 30.22 -9.45 7.11
N PRO A 108 30.88 -8.94 6.06
CA PRO A 108 30.25 -8.02 5.12
C PRO A 108 28.97 -8.65 4.55
N ILE A 109 27.89 -7.87 4.56
CA ILE A 109 26.59 -8.34 4.08
C ILE A 109 26.53 -8.10 2.57
N GLU A 110 26.60 -9.19 1.81
CA GLU A 110 26.37 -9.18 0.37
C GLU A 110 24.86 -9.08 0.08
N LEU A 111 24.50 -8.37 -0.99
CA LEU A 111 23.15 -8.34 -1.52
C LEU A 111 22.97 -9.46 -2.57
N VAL A 112 21.77 -10.01 -2.63
CA VAL A 112 21.36 -10.95 -3.68
C VAL A 112 20.13 -10.40 -4.39
N GLU A 113 19.97 -10.74 -5.67
CA GLU A 113 18.81 -10.28 -6.44
C GLU A 113 17.55 -11.04 -6.01
N SER A 114 16.49 -10.31 -5.64
CA SER A 114 15.19 -10.85 -5.22
C SER A 114 14.59 -11.77 -6.29
N THR A 115 13.74 -12.74 -5.93
CA THR A 115 13.12 -13.68 -6.88
C THR A 115 12.34 -12.96 -7.99
N ILE A 116 11.54 -11.96 -7.62
CA ILE A 116 10.89 -11.03 -8.54
C ILE A 116 10.64 -9.71 -7.81
N GLY A 117 11.17 -8.60 -8.36
CA GLY A 117 10.95 -7.26 -7.81
C GLY A 117 9.83 -6.53 -8.57
N TRP A 118 9.14 -5.61 -7.91
CA TRP A 118 8.13 -4.77 -8.57
C TRP A 118 8.76 -3.79 -9.58
N SER A 119 10.07 -3.55 -9.44
CA SER A 119 10.85 -2.75 -10.38
C SER A 119 11.03 -3.38 -11.76
N GLU A 120 10.58 -4.62 -11.97
CA GLU A 120 10.53 -5.20 -13.31
C GLU A 120 9.67 -4.34 -14.26
N TYR A 121 8.51 -3.84 -13.79
CA TYR A 121 7.55 -3.10 -14.63
C TYR A 121 7.03 -1.79 -14.02
N ALA A 122 7.56 -1.36 -12.89
CA ALA A 122 7.24 -0.07 -12.28
C ALA A 122 8.49 0.66 -11.79
N ASN A 123 8.49 1.98 -11.85
CA ASN A 123 9.44 2.76 -11.06
C ASN A 123 8.95 2.77 -9.62
N LEU A 124 9.82 2.50 -8.66
CA LEU A 124 9.50 2.44 -7.23
C LEU A 124 10.13 3.61 -6.50
N LEU A 125 9.34 4.39 -5.76
CA LEU A 125 9.83 5.42 -4.84
C LEU A 125 9.50 5.03 -3.41
N PHE A 126 10.49 4.58 -2.66
CA PHE A 126 10.38 4.34 -1.23
C PHE A 126 10.60 5.67 -0.50
N VAL A 127 9.72 6.00 0.46
CA VAL A 127 9.84 7.26 1.21
C VAL A 127 9.79 6.95 2.70
N ASP A 128 10.83 7.35 3.42
CA ASP A 128 10.82 7.30 4.89
C ASP A 128 9.99 8.47 5.40
N GLN A 129 8.86 8.19 6.05
CA GLN A 129 7.94 9.22 6.55
C GLN A 129 7.22 8.75 7.82
N PRO A 130 6.80 9.68 8.69
CA PRO A 130 7.05 11.13 8.65
C PRO A 130 8.52 11.47 8.96
N ALA A 131 8.88 12.74 8.91
CA ALA A 131 10.24 13.18 9.22
C ALA A 131 10.70 12.65 10.60
N GLY A 132 11.94 12.13 10.67
CA GLY A 132 12.46 11.42 11.84
C GLY A 132 12.46 9.89 11.70
N THR A 133 11.67 9.34 10.79
CA THR A 133 11.62 7.91 10.44
C THR A 133 12.84 7.48 9.63
N GLY A 134 13.47 6.35 9.97
CA GLY A 134 14.61 5.80 9.22
C GLY A 134 15.72 6.83 8.98
N TYR A 135 15.99 7.13 7.70
CA TYR A 135 16.95 8.15 7.29
C TYR A 135 16.38 9.57 7.22
N SER A 136 15.06 9.76 7.32
CA SER A 136 14.45 11.11 7.38
C SER A 136 14.79 11.81 8.69
N PHE A 137 14.90 13.14 8.65
CA PHE A 137 15.32 13.93 9.81
C PHE A 137 14.59 15.26 9.95
N VAL A 138 14.72 15.79 11.16
CA VAL A 138 14.28 17.12 11.57
C VAL A 138 15.48 17.79 12.23
N ASN A 139 15.92 18.92 11.69
CA ASN A 139 16.98 19.73 12.28
C ASN A 139 16.42 20.74 13.29
N VAL A 140 15.26 21.31 12.95
CA VAL A 140 14.57 22.33 13.75
C VAL A 140 13.08 22.02 13.78
N GLY A 141 12.53 21.87 14.98
CA GLY A 141 11.12 22.16 15.29
C GLY A 141 10.01 21.57 14.41
N ASP A 142 10.04 20.28 14.06
CA ASP A 142 8.94 19.61 13.35
C ASP A 142 8.45 18.39 14.12
N ASP A 143 7.32 18.55 14.82
CA ASP A 143 6.64 17.49 15.58
C ASP A 143 5.37 17.09 14.82
N VAL A 144 5.51 16.24 13.80
CA VAL A 144 4.36 15.64 13.14
C VAL A 144 3.67 14.71 14.13
N ARG A 145 2.39 14.96 14.40
CA ARG A 145 1.57 14.15 15.34
C ARG A 145 0.23 13.73 14.77
N GLU A 146 -0.13 14.19 13.58
CA GLU A 146 -1.42 13.94 12.93
C GLU A 146 -1.25 13.51 11.45
N LEU A 147 -2.19 12.72 10.93
CA LEU A 147 -2.13 12.20 9.55
C LEU A 147 -2.17 13.34 8.52
N ALA A 148 -2.90 14.41 8.80
CA ALA A 148 -2.95 15.58 7.93
C ALA A 148 -1.58 16.28 7.81
N GLN A 149 -0.84 16.39 8.93
CA GLN A 149 0.50 17.00 8.93
C GLN A 149 1.50 16.13 8.15
N ALA A 150 1.45 14.80 8.33
CA ALA A 150 2.25 13.87 7.54
C ALA A 150 1.92 13.99 6.04
N ALA A 151 0.64 14.14 5.69
CA ALA A 151 0.20 14.34 4.31
C ALA A 151 0.73 15.64 3.70
N GLU A 152 0.74 16.73 4.46
CA GLU A 152 1.33 18.01 4.03
C GLU A 152 2.84 17.88 3.78
N GLN A 153 3.57 17.18 4.66
CA GLN A 153 4.99 16.90 4.44
C GLN A 153 5.24 16.14 3.14
N VAL A 154 4.45 15.09 2.88
CA VAL A 154 4.56 14.31 1.63
C VAL A 154 4.22 15.15 0.41
N VAL A 155 3.22 16.04 0.48
CA VAL A 155 2.88 16.94 -0.63
C VAL A 155 4.02 17.90 -0.93
N VAL A 156 4.65 18.50 0.10
CA VAL A 156 5.80 19.40 -0.09
C VAL A 156 7.00 18.63 -0.65
N PHE A 157 7.29 17.46 -0.10
CA PHE A 157 8.31 16.56 -0.61
C PHE A 157 8.08 16.25 -2.09
N LEU A 158 6.86 15.87 -2.50
CA LEU A 158 6.55 15.56 -3.91
C LEU A 158 6.68 16.78 -4.82
N LYS A 159 6.32 17.99 -4.35
CA LYS A 159 6.56 19.23 -5.11
C LYS A 159 8.05 19.42 -5.41
N ASN A 160 8.91 19.14 -4.43
CA ASN A 160 10.36 19.25 -4.62
C ASN A 160 10.91 18.08 -5.45
N PHE A 161 10.42 16.85 -5.23
CA PHE A 161 10.77 15.68 -6.01
C PHE A 161 10.49 15.89 -7.50
N TYR A 162 9.34 16.43 -7.88
CA TYR A 162 9.04 16.72 -9.30
C TYR A 162 9.79 17.92 -9.88
N LYS A 163 10.44 18.75 -9.07
CA LYS A 163 11.39 19.74 -9.62
C LYS A 163 12.71 19.07 -10.00
N VAL A 164 13.13 18.07 -9.21
CA VAL A 164 14.36 17.31 -9.44
C VAL A 164 14.18 16.25 -10.53
N PHE A 165 13.06 15.53 -10.51
CA PHE A 165 12.69 14.46 -11.45
C PHE A 165 11.36 14.79 -12.17
N PRO A 166 11.34 15.81 -13.04
CA PRO A 166 10.12 16.35 -13.63
C PRO A 166 9.34 15.36 -14.49
N GLU A 167 9.98 14.32 -15.03
CA GLU A 167 9.33 13.27 -15.81
C GLU A 167 8.25 12.52 -15.00
N PHE A 168 8.44 12.35 -13.68
CA PHE A 168 7.51 11.59 -12.84
C PHE A 168 6.17 12.30 -12.60
N SER A 169 6.11 13.61 -12.80
CA SER A 169 4.85 14.39 -12.72
C SER A 169 3.86 14.05 -13.85
N LYS A 170 4.25 13.21 -14.81
CA LYS A 170 3.43 12.84 -15.97
C LYS A 170 3.18 11.34 -16.07
N ILE A 171 3.69 10.56 -15.12
CA ILE A 171 3.59 9.10 -15.12
C ILE A 171 2.37 8.68 -14.31
N ASP A 172 1.66 7.65 -14.80
CA ASP A 172 0.57 6.98 -14.08
C ASP A 172 1.07 6.56 -12.68
N THR A 173 0.56 7.22 -11.64
CA THR A 173 1.06 7.10 -10.27
C THR A 173 0.10 6.28 -9.40
N TYR A 174 0.66 5.46 -8.53
CA TYR A 174 -0.04 4.63 -7.55
C TYR A 174 0.60 4.80 -6.19
N LEU A 175 -0.20 4.94 -5.14
CA LEU A 175 0.31 4.89 -3.77
C LEU A 175 0.17 3.45 -3.26
N ALA A 176 1.25 2.90 -2.75
CA ALA A 176 1.29 1.56 -2.19
C ALA A 176 1.96 1.55 -0.82
N GLY A 177 1.73 0.49 -0.05
CA GLY A 177 2.33 0.35 1.26
C GLY A 177 1.55 -0.60 2.13
N GLU A 178 1.98 -0.71 3.38
CA GLU A 178 1.45 -1.73 4.29
C GLU A 178 1.22 -1.27 5.73
N SER A 179 0.44 -2.05 6.48
CA SER A 179 0.27 -1.87 7.92
C SER A 179 -0.36 -0.51 8.25
N PHE A 180 0.27 0.30 9.11
CA PHE A 180 -0.15 1.67 9.40
C PHE A 180 -0.17 2.59 8.16
N ALA A 181 0.47 2.22 7.04
CA ALA A 181 0.25 2.93 5.78
C ALA A 181 -1.19 2.86 5.27
N GLY A 182 -2.00 1.92 5.79
CA GLY A 182 -3.46 1.95 5.68
C GLY A 182 -4.09 3.24 6.20
N GLN A 183 -3.49 3.88 7.20
CA GLN A 183 -3.88 5.21 7.67
C GLN A 183 -3.29 6.31 6.77
N TYR A 184 -2.00 6.21 6.44
CA TYR A 184 -1.28 7.23 5.66
C TYR A 184 -1.82 7.40 4.23
N ILE A 185 -1.94 6.31 3.47
CA ILE A 185 -2.18 6.32 2.03
C ILE A 185 -3.49 7.06 1.67
N PRO A 186 -4.63 6.83 2.34
CA PRO A 186 -5.85 7.59 2.06
C PRO A 186 -5.72 9.09 2.35
N TYR A 187 -5.01 9.48 3.41
CA TYR A 187 -4.75 10.90 3.71
C TYR A 187 -3.82 11.53 2.67
N PHE A 188 -2.78 10.81 2.24
CA PHE A 188 -1.84 11.29 1.22
C PHE A 188 -2.53 11.44 -0.13
N ALA A 189 -3.34 10.45 -0.50
CA ALA A 189 -4.14 10.50 -1.72
C ALA A 189 -5.08 11.71 -1.74
N GLN A 190 -5.79 11.97 -0.64
CA GLN A 190 -6.68 13.12 -0.52
C GLN A 190 -5.89 14.44 -0.65
N ALA A 191 -4.78 14.59 0.07
CA ALA A 191 -3.95 15.79 0.02
C ALA A 191 -3.32 16.04 -1.37
N ILE A 192 -2.89 14.98 -2.07
CA ILE A 192 -2.40 15.05 -3.45
C ILE A 192 -3.52 15.52 -4.39
N LEU A 193 -4.71 14.92 -4.30
CA LEU A 193 -5.85 15.28 -5.15
C LEU A 193 -6.36 16.71 -4.90
N ASP A 194 -6.27 17.21 -3.67
CA ASP A 194 -6.70 18.57 -3.30
C ASP A 194 -5.65 19.64 -3.65
N THR A 195 -4.39 19.25 -3.83
CA THR A 195 -3.31 20.18 -4.16
C THR A 195 -3.22 20.41 -5.67
N ALA A 196 -3.97 21.40 -6.17
CA ALA A 196 -3.98 21.73 -7.61
C ALA A 196 -2.60 22.04 -8.22
N ALA A 197 -1.65 22.54 -7.41
CA ALA A 197 -0.28 22.82 -7.86
C ALA A 197 0.59 21.55 -8.05
N LEU A 198 0.13 20.39 -7.56
CA LEU A 198 0.81 19.11 -7.71
C LEU A 198 0.17 18.33 -8.85
N SER A 199 0.83 18.32 -10.01
CA SER A 199 0.38 17.54 -11.17
C SER A 199 0.80 16.09 -10.99
N THR A 200 0.09 15.33 -10.15
CA THR A 200 0.29 13.87 -10.01
C THR A 200 -0.87 13.13 -10.68
N PRO A 201 -0.64 12.37 -11.76
CA PRO A 201 -1.64 11.47 -12.35
C PRO A 201 -1.92 10.26 -11.44
N LEU A 202 -2.52 10.49 -10.26
CA LEU A 202 -2.84 9.45 -9.28
C LEU A 202 -4.02 8.60 -9.78
N LEU A 203 -3.80 7.29 -9.93
CA LEU A 203 -4.79 6.35 -10.48
C LEU A 203 -5.26 5.28 -9.49
N GLY A 204 -4.50 4.99 -8.44
CA GLY A 204 -4.91 3.98 -7.49
C GLY A 204 -4.12 3.90 -6.19
N LEU A 205 -4.72 3.18 -5.24
CA LEU A 205 -4.17 2.88 -3.91
C LEU A 205 -4.07 1.36 -3.72
N LEU A 206 -2.91 0.86 -3.31
CA LEU A 206 -2.64 -0.56 -3.06
C LEU A 206 -2.14 -0.76 -1.63
N MET A 207 -3.01 -1.25 -0.75
CA MET A 207 -2.75 -1.28 0.70
C MET A 207 -2.67 -2.73 1.20
N GLY A 208 -1.48 -3.12 1.65
CA GLY A 208 -1.18 -4.44 2.21
C GLY A 208 -1.42 -4.52 3.70
N ASN A 209 -2.12 -5.56 4.13
CA ASN A 209 -2.43 -5.84 5.53
C ASN A 209 -2.76 -4.55 6.33
N PRO A 210 -3.70 -3.70 5.88
CA PRO A 210 -3.70 -2.32 6.34
C PRO A 210 -4.49 -2.12 7.64
N TRP A 211 -4.02 -1.20 8.47
CA TRP A 211 -4.81 -0.66 9.59
C TRP A 211 -5.68 0.49 9.09
N ILE A 212 -7.00 0.29 8.97
CA ILE A 212 -7.92 1.27 8.35
C ILE A 212 -9.15 1.61 9.20
N ASN A 213 -9.66 0.64 9.96
CA ASN A 213 -10.86 0.76 10.78
C ASN A 213 -10.61 0.12 12.15
N PRO A 214 -9.94 0.86 13.06
CA PRO A 214 -9.56 0.39 14.39
C PRO A 214 -10.71 -0.26 15.14
N LYS A 215 -11.87 0.41 15.20
CA LYS A 215 -13.04 -0.10 15.94
C LYS A 215 -13.44 -1.50 15.49
N VAL A 216 -13.52 -1.73 14.18
CA VAL A 216 -13.97 -3.01 13.63
C VAL A 216 -12.86 -4.06 13.66
N GLN A 217 -11.63 -3.66 13.36
CA GLN A 217 -10.46 -4.56 13.40
C GLN A 217 -10.12 -4.99 14.83
N TYR A 218 -10.22 -4.12 15.83
CA TYR A 218 -10.06 -4.53 17.23
C TYR A 218 -11.05 -5.63 17.57
N LEU A 219 -12.33 -5.42 17.30
CA LEU A 219 -13.41 -6.38 17.60
C LEU A 219 -13.31 -7.70 16.82
N SER A 220 -12.35 -7.89 15.91
CA SER A 220 -12.11 -9.18 15.26
C SER A 220 -11.05 -10.04 15.94
N TYR A 221 -10.16 -9.48 16.78
CA TYR A 221 -9.00 -10.23 17.28
C TYR A 221 -9.37 -11.46 18.10
N LEU A 222 -10.35 -11.35 18.99
CA LEU A 222 -10.76 -12.48 19.82
C LEU A 222 -11.39 -13.61 18.97
N ASP A 223 -12.26 -13.25 18.03
CA ASP A 223 -12.88 -14.21 17.11
C ASP A 223 -11.83 -14.88 16.21
N PHE A 224 -10.92 -14.09 15.65
CA PHE A 224 -9.81 -14.59 14.84
C PHE A 224 -8.91 -15.52 15.65
N ALA A 225 -8.61 -15.19 16.90
CA ALA A 225 -7.78 -16.02 17.77
C ALA A 225 -8.40 -17.39 18.05
N TYR A 226 -9.73 -17.48 18.20
CA TYR A 226 -10.42 -18.77 18.30
C TYR A 226 -10.48 -19.50 16.96
N GLU A 227 -10.83 -18.80 15.87
CA GLU A 227 -10.94 -19.40 14.53
C GLU A 227 -9.62 -20.03 14.09
N ARG A 228 -8.50 -19.36 14.39
CA ARG A 228 -7.15 -19.80 14.03
C ARG A 228 -6.48 -20.67 15.10
N GLY A 229 -7.16 -20.95 16.21
CA GLY A 229 -6.64 -21.82 17.27
C GLY A 229 -5.44 -21.24 18.02
N ILE A 230 -5.27 -19.92 18.04
CA ILE A 230 -4.26 -19.22 18.86
C ILE A 230 -4.56 -19.48 20.35
N ILE A 231 -5.84 -19.42 20.73
CA ILE A 231 -6.34 -19.73 22.06
C ILE A 231 -7.50 -20.71 21.98
N VAL A 232 -7.71 -21.48 23.06
CA VAL A 232 -8.79 -22.49 23.15
C VAL A 232 -9.86 -21.99 24.13
N LYS A 233 -11.11 -21.95 23.68
CA LYS A 233 -12.23 -21.46 24.50
C LYS A 233 -12.39 -22.28 25.78
N GLY A 234 -12.58 -21.59 26.90
CA GLY A 234 -12.79 -22.20 28.22
C GLY A 234 -11.51 -22.52 29.01
N THR A 235 -10.32 -22.32 28.44
CA THR A 235 -9.07 -22.38 29.22
C THR A 235 -8.94 -21.15 30.13
N SER A 236 -8.21 -21.28 31.23
CA SER A 236 -7.96 -20.14 32.14
C SER A 236 -7.26 -18.98 31.42
N SER A 237 -6.36 -19.27 30.48
CA SER A 237 -5.68 -18.24 29.68
C SER A 237 -6.63 -17.52 28.73
N ALA A 238 -7.56 -18.24 28.08
CA ALA A 238 -8.59 -17.64 27.24
C ALA A 238 -9.56 -16.76 28.06
N ILE A 239 -9.94 -17.20 29.27
CA ILE A 239 -10.82 -16.41 30.16
C ILE A 239 -10.17 -15.07 30.55
N GLU A 240 -8.86 -15.06 30.81
CA GLU A 240 -8.14 -13.81 31.09
C GLU A 240 -8.01 -12.92 29.85
N ALA A 241 -7.76 -13.50 28.67
CA ALA A 241 -7.78 -12.75 27.40
C ALA A 241 -9.16 -12.13 27.13
N GLU A 242 -10.25 -12.88 27.29
CA GLU A 242 -11.63 -12.38 27.18
C GLU A 242 -11.89 -11.24 28.17
N LYS A 243 -11.37 -11.34 29.40
CA LYS A 243 -11.51 -10.30 30.42
C LYS A 243 -10.76 -9.02 30.05
N SER A 244 -9.56 -9.13 29.48
CA SER A 244 -8.85 -7.98 28.93
C SER A 244 -9.66 -7.35 27.79
N PHE A 245 -10.14 -8.18 26.86
CA PHE A 245 -10.87 -7.74 25.69
C PHE A 245 -12.24 -7.08 26.02
N ARG A 246 -12.91 -7.51 27.10
CA ARG A 246 -14.11 -6.80 27.62
C ARG A 246 -13.84 -5.33 27.98
N LYS A 247 -12.61 -4.98 28.37
CA LYS A 247 -12.23 -3.58 28.62
C LYS A 247 -12.16 -2.80 27.31
N CYS A 248 -11.59 -3.38 26.26
CA CYS A 248 -11.60 -2.84 24.89
C CYS A 248 -13.03 -2.58 24.41
N GLU A 249 -13.91 -3.58 24.47
CA GLU A 249 -15.32 -3.43 24.06
C GLU A 249 -16.02 -2.30 24.81
N LYS A 250 -15.74 -2.14 26.10
CA LYS A 250 -16.29 -1.05 26.92
C LYS A 250 -15.72 0.31 26.50
N ALA A 251 -14.43 0.39 26.16
CA ALA A 251 -13.81 1.61 25.66
C ALA A 251 -14.43 2.02 24.32
N LEU A 252 -14.57 1.09 23.36
CA LEU A 252 -15.13 1.33 22.03
C LEU A 252 -16.63 1.68 22.02
N LYS A 253 -17.34 1.60 23.15
CA LYS A 253 -18.70 2.16 23.28
C LYS A 253 -18.72 3.69 23.44
N LYS A 254 -17.58 4.29 23.80
CA LYS A 254 -17.46 5.74 23.93
C LYS A 254 -17.10 6.34 22.56
N PRO A 255 -17.84 7.34 22.05
CA PRO A 255 -17.51 8.01 20.80
C PRO A 255 -16.07 8.57 20.76
N THR A 256 -15.58 9.07 21.89
CA THR A 256 -14.23 9.63 22.03
C THR A 256 -13.12 8.60 21.84
N GLU A 257 -13.38 7.30 22.08
CA GLU A 257 -12.39 6.24 21.87
C GLU A 257 -12.62 5.52 20.55
N SER A 258 -13.87 5.27 20.17
CA SER A 258 -14.20 4.53 18.94
C SER A 258 -13.82 5.24 17.64
N ASN A 259 -13.55 6.55 17.70
CA ASN A 259 -13.03 7.33 16.58
C ASN A 259 -11.50 7.49 16.61
N ARG A 260 -10.80 6.87 17.57
CA ARG A 260 -9.33 6.95 17.65
C ARG A 260 -8.69 5.83 16.86
N ILE A 261 -7.46 6.09 16.41
CA ILE A 261 -6.66 5.12 15.66
C ILE A 261 -5.98 4.10 16.57
N LEU A 262 -5.65 4.50 17.80
CA LEU A 262 -5.17 3.63 18.86
C LEU A 262 -6.03 3.78 20.11
N VAL A 263 -6.37 2.64 20.73
CA VAL A 263 -7.20 2.55 21.92
C VAL A 263 -6.50 1.64 22.94
N ASP A 264 -5.89 2.21 23.98
CA ASP A 264 -5.00 1.46 24.90
C ASP A 264 -5.64 0.17 25.47
N PRO A 265 -6.91 0.17 25.94
CA PRO A 265 -7.52 -1.07 26.43
C PRO A 265 -7.65 -2.17 25.37
N CYS A 266 -7.62 -1.82 24.09
CA CYS A 266 -7.62 -2.76 22.97
C CYS A 266 -6.23 -3.29 22.65
N GLU A 267 -5.19 -2.46 22.75
CA GLU A 267 -3.79 -2.91 22.67
C GLU A 267 -3.47 -3.92 23.80
N ASP A 268 -3.91 -3.63 25.03
CA ASP A 268 -3.81 -4.57 26.15
C ASP A 268 -4.55 -5.90 25.87
N GLY A 269 -5.69 -5.82 25.19
CA GLY A 269 -6.46 -6.99 24.77
C GLY A 269 -5.70 -7.84 23.76
N LEU A 270 -5.08 -7.18 22.78
CA LEU A 270 -4.29 -7.79 21.73
C LEU A 270 -3.10 -8.57 22.30
N GLN A 271 -2.35 -7.94 23.20
CA GLN A 271 -1.21 -8.56 23.86
C GLN A 271 -1.65 -9.71 24.78
N SER A 272 -2.80 -9.58 25.45
CA SER A 272 -3.34 -10.62 26.31
C SER A 272 -3.68 -11.90 25.54
N ILE A 273 -4.14 -11.80 24.30
CA ILE A 273 -4.41 -12.95 23.43
C ILE A 273 -3.11 -13.67 23.05
N LEU A 274 -2.07 -12.93 22.63
CA LEU A 274 -0.77 -13.51 22.30
C LEU A 274 -0.13 -14.19 23.51
N ASN A 275 -0.23 -13.56 24.68
CA ASN A 275 0.22 -14.13 25.95
C ASN A 275 -0.54 -15.41 26.32
N ALA A 276 -1.84 -15.47 26.02
CA ALA A 276 -2.67 -16.64 26.26
C ALA A 276 -2.37 -17.80 25.29
N GLY A 277 -1.88 -17.49 24.10
CA GLY A 277 -1.36 -18.46 23.12
C GLY A 277 0.08 -18.90 23.35
N ALA A 278 0.74 -18.39 24.40
CA ALA A 278 2.13 -18.73 24.69
C ALA A 278 2.32 -20.22 25.00
N LYS A 279 3.47 -20.76 24.58
CA LYS A 279 3.88 -22.15 24.84
C LYS A 279 5.30 -22.18 25.39
N VAL A 280 5.62 -23.21 26.17
CA VAL A 280 7.00 -23.46 26.60
C VAL A 280 7.63 -24.43 25.62
N ILE A 281 8.65 -23.99 24.91
CA ILE A 281 9.40 -24.77 23.92
C ILE A 281 10.85 -24.77 24.38
N ASN A 282 11.43 -25.95 24.61
CA ASN A 282 12.81 -26.11 25.12
C ASN A 282 13.11 -25.29 26.40
N GLY A 283 12.13 -25.14 27.29
CA GLY A 283 12.27 -24.38 28.53
C GLY A 283 12.09 -22.86 28.38
N THR A 284 11.94 -22.35 27.16
CA THR A 284 11.69 -20.93 26.88
C THR A 284 10.21 -20.69 26.62
N LYS A 285 9.64 -19.67 27.25
CA LYS A 285 8.29 -19.20 26.94
C LYS A 285 8.33 -18.44 25.61
N MET A 286 7.60 -18.95 24.62
CA MET A 286 7.46 -18.33 23.30
C MET A 286 5.99 -17.95 23.08
N THR A 287 5.74 -16.85 22.40
CA THR A 287 4.41 -16.41 21.98
C THR A 287 4.25 -16.56 20.46
N PRO A 288 3.02 -16.73 19.95
CA PRO A 288 2.77 -16.62 18.52
C PRO A 288 3.27 -15.27 17.99
N VAL A 289 3.91 -15.25 16.82
CA VAL A 289 4.37 -14.02 16.19
C VAL A 289 3.17 -13.27 15.62
N ALA A 290 3.01 -12.00 15.99
CA ALA A 290 1.84 -11.21 15.61
C ALA A 290 1.73 -10.98 14.08
N TYR A 291 2.85 -10.99 13.37
CA TYR A 291 2.92 -10.87 11.92
C TYR A 291 2.78 -12.21 11.18
N ASN A 292 2.99 -13.34 11.86
CA ASN A 292 2.79 -14.68 11.31
C ASN A 292 2.44 -15.68 12.43
N ILE A 293 1.16 -15.97 12.60
CA ILE A 293 0.68 -16.84 13.69
C ILE A 293 1.13 -18.30 13.61
N THR A 294 1.72 -18.72 12.48
CA THR A 294 2.28 -20.07 12.33
C THR A 294 3.65 -20.20 12.99
N GLU A 295 4.27 -19.08 13.36
CA GLU A 295 5.57 -19.03 14.02
C GLU A 295 5.46 -18.65 15.50
N MET A 296 6.45 -19.09 16.28
CA MET A 296 6.57 -18.80 17.71
C MET A 296 7.92 -18.14 17.96
N SER A 297 7.93 -17.05 18.73
CA SER A 297 9.16 -16.33 19.10
C SER A 297 9.18 -15.99 20.59
N ALA A 298 10.39 -15.90 21.16
CA ALA A 298 10.64 -15.27 22.44
C ALA A 298 11.12 -13.81 22.29
N GLU A 299 11.47 -13.41 21.06
CA GLU A 299 11.84 -12.05 20.69
C GLU A 299 10.58 -11.23 20.36
N GLU A 300 10.71 -9.90 20.37
CA GLU A 300 9.64 -8.99 19.97
C GLU A 300 9.27 -9.17 18.49
N ALA A 301 8.01 -8.90 18.14
CA ALA A 301 7.52 -9.10 16.78
C ALA A 301 8.29 -8.25 15.74
N ILE A 302 8.85 -7.10 16.11
CA ILE A 302 9.64 -6.23 15.23
C ILE A 302 11.01 -6.82 14.84
N GLU A 303 11.48 -7.84 15.56
CA GLU A 303 12.67 -8.61 15.18
C GLU A 303 12.36 -9.71 14.16
N TRP A 304 11.07 -9.99 13.93
CA TRP A 304 10.62 -10.88 12.88
C TRP A 304 10.51 -10.14 11.53
N PRO A 305 10.81 -10.81 10.40
CA PRO A 305 11.40 -12.15 10.32
C PRO A 305 12.89 -12.13 10.66
N LYS A 306 13.50 -13.28 10.98
CA LYS A 306 14.93 -13.35 11.41
C LYS A 306 15.90 -12.59 10.49
N ARG A 307 15.58 -12.54 9.19
CA ARG A 307 16.30 -11.78 8.16
C ARG A 307 16.34 -10.26 8.40
N ASN A 308 15.50 -9.70 9.27
CA ASN A 308 15.56 -8.31 9.73
C ASN A 308 16.86 -8.00 10.48
N GLN A 309 17.53 -8.99 11.06
CA GLN A 309 18.85 -8.79 11.67
C GLN A 309 19.90 -8.40 10.62
N ASN A 310 19.90 -9.07 9.48
CA ASN A 310 20.81 -8.76 8.36
C ASN A 310 20.41 -7.44 7.69
N LEU A 311 19.11 -7.16 7.55
CA LEU A 311 18.63 -5.85 7.09
C LEU A 311 19.16 -4.71 7.97
N LYS A 312 18.94 -4.80 9.29
CA LYS A 312 19.38 -3.79 10.25
C LYS A 312 20.88 -3.61 10.18
N ALA A 313 21.63 -4.71 10.21
CA ALA A 313 23.09 -4.67 10.13
C ALA A 313 23.58 -4.07 8.80
N TYR A 314 22.86 -4.24 7.69
CA TYR A 314 23.22 -3.66 6.39
C TYR A 314 22.95 -2.16 6.32
N LEU A 315 21.74 -1.72 6.68
CA LEU A 315 21.33 -0.31 6.64
C LEU A 315 22.05 0.54 7.70
N PHE A 316 22.56 -0.09 8.75
CA PHE A 316 23.38 0.59 9.76
C PHE A 316 24.82 0.87 9.30
N GLN A 317 25.33 0.16 8.29
CA GLN A 317 26.73 0.32 7.88
C GLN A 317 27.00 1.69 7.27
N ASN A 318 28.04 2.38 7.74
CA ASN A 318 28.43 3.70 7.24
C ASN A 318 28.63 3.73 5.71
N SER A 319 29.17 2.65 5.13
CA SER A 319 29.31 2.52 3.67
C SER A 319 27.96 2.49 2.96
N THR A 320 26.96 1.83 3.54
CA THR A 320 25.59 1.79 3.02
C THR A 320 24.93 3.15 3.16
N VAL A 321 25.04 3.78 4.33
CA VAL A 321 24.53 5.15 4.58
C VAL A 321 25.12 6.15 3.58
N ALA A 322 26.43 6.05 3.31
CA ALA A 322 27.10 6.90 2.32
C ALA A 322 26.61 6.62 0.89
N ALA A 323 26.48 5.35 0.49
CA ALA A 323 26.00 4.98 -0.84
C ALA A 323 24.54 5.37 -1.09
N LEU A 324 23.71 5.40 -0.04
CA LEU A 324 22.31 5.84 -0.06
C LEU A 324 22.16 7.36 0.09
N HIS A 325 23.27 8.11 0.08
CA HIS A 325 23.31 9.58 0.28
C HIS A 325 22.57 10.03 1.53
N ALA A 326 22.62 9.23 2.60
CA ALA A 326 21.83 9.41 3.81
C ALA A 326 22.62 10.06 4.97
N THR A 327 23.80 10.62 4.70
CA THR A 327 24.75 11.12 5.72
C THR A 327 24.30 12.39 6.45
N ALA A 328 23.30 13.10 5.93
CA ALA A 328 22.73 14.28 6.59
C ALA A 328 21.93 13.95 7.86
N LYS A 329 21.40 12.73 7.97
CA LYS A 329 20.74 12.25 9.20
C LYS A 329 21.78 12.09 10.30
N MET A 330 21.66 12.87 11.36
CA MET A 330 22.43 12.63 12.57
C MET A 330 21.89 11.42 13.33
N GLY A 331 22.80 10.58 13.80
CA GLY A 331 22.47 9.38 14.57
C GLY A 331 22.42 8.11 13.71
N LYS A 332 22.12 7.00 14.38
CA LYS A 332 22.10 5.68 13.77
C LYS A 332 20.73 5.42 13.15
N TRP A 333 20.71 4.77 11.98
CA TRP A 333 19.48 4.27 11.39
C TRP A 333 18.83 3.25 12.34
N THR A 334 17.50 3.30 12.41
CA THR A 334 16.67 2.33 13.14
C THR A 334 15.53 1.92 12.24
N LEU A 335 15.07 0.66 12.38
CA LEU A 335 13.99 0.13 11.56
C LEU A 335 12.70 0.91 11.81
N CYS A 336 12.30 1.03 13.08
CA CYS A 336 11.19 1.87 13.51
C CYS A 336 11.65 2.83 14.60
N ASN A 337 11.23 4.09 14.49
CA ASN A 337 11.54 5.11 15.49
C ASN A 337 10.41 5.18 16.52
N ASP A 338 10.66 4.64 17.73
CA ASP A 338 9.68 4.61 18.82
C ASP A 338 9.15 5.98 19.24
N THR A 339 9.94 7.05 19.08
CA THR A 339 9.51 8.40 19.44
C THR A 339 8.42 8.85 18.47
N ILE A 340 8.68 8.71 17.17
CA ILE A 340 7.69 8.96 16.12
C ILE A 340 6.50 8.02 16.32
N GLY A 341 6.74 6.74 16.60
CA GLY A 341 5.69 5.76 16.85
C GLY A 341 4.72 6.19 17.95
N LYS A 342 5.24 6.68 19.09
CA LYS A 342 4.43 7.15 20.23
C LYS A 342 3.70 8.46 19.94
N GLU A 343 4.33 9.36 19.19
CA GLU A 343 3.78 10.68 18.87
C GLU A 343 2.74 10.64 17.74
N MET A 344 2.86 9.67 16.83
CA MET A 344 2.00 9.47 15.64
C MET A 344 0.86 8.47 15.84
N TRP A 345 0.34 8.35 17.07
CA TRP A 345 -0.95 7.70 17.31
C TRP A 345 -2.16 8.63 17.10
N VAL A 346 -1.90 9.81 16.53
CA VAL A 346 -2.86 10.68 15.83
C VAL A 346 -4.17 10.88 16.62
N PRO A 347 -4.08 11.52 17.80
CA PRO A 347 -5.21 11.62 18.72
C PRO A 347 -6.45 12.31 18.14
N GLN A 348 -6.30 13.11 17.09
CA GLN A 348 -7.40 13.88 16.49
C GLN A 348 -7.82 13.37 15.10
N SER A 349 -6.93 12.73 14.35
CA SER A 349 -7.24 12.23 13.01
C SER A 349 -8.28 11.11 13.06
N ALA A 350 -9.29 11.21 12.19
CA ALA A 350 -10.26 10.13 12.02
C ALA A 350 -9.62 8.92 11.30
N PRO A 351 -10.10 7.69 11.53
CA PRO A 351 -9.61 6.53 10.80
C PRO A 351 -9.77 6.69 9.29
N SER A 352 -8.78 6.23 8.54
CA SER A 352 -8.73 6.37 7.08
C SER A 352 -9.87 5.67 6.34
N SER A 353 -10.52 4.69 6.97
CA SER A 353 -11.78 4.09 6.48
C SER A 353 -12.88 5.12 6.22
N THR A 354 -12.83 6.30 6.83
CA THR A 354 -13.76 7.41 6.53
C THR A 354 -13.50 8.07 5.17
N LEU A 355 -12.28 7.99 4.64
CA LEU A 355 -11.88 8.57 3.35
C LEU A 355 -12.05 7.60 2.18
N ILE A 356 -11.83 6.30 2.41
CA ILE A 356 -11.88 5.25 1.36
C ILE A 356 -13.14 5.32 0.48
N PRO A 357 -14.37 5.47 1.01
CA PRO A 357 -15.59 5.57 0.19
C PRO A 357 -15.58 6.70 -0.85
N THR A 358 -14.90 7.79 -0.54
CA THR A 358 -14.79 8.95 -1.43
C THR A 358 -13.67 8.78 -2.44
N LEU A 359 -12.56 8.15 -2.04
CA LEU A 359 -11.40 7.89 -2.90
C LEU A 359 -11.71 6.86 -3.98
N VAL A 360 -12.46 5.80 -3.64
CA VAL A 360 -12.90 4.76 -4.59
C VAL A 360 -13.73 5.31 -5.77
N LYS A 361 -14.33 6.50 -5.62
CA LYS A 361 -15.05 7.16 -6.73
C LYS A 361 -14.12 7.69 -7.81
N LYS A 362 -12.85 7.95 -7.47
CA LYS A 362 -11.85 8.61 -8.32
C LYS A 362 -10.69 7.68 -8.66
N LEU A 363 -10.40 6.73 -7.79
CA LEU A 363 -9.21 5.88 -7.82
C LEU A 363 -9.61 4.41 -7.74
N LYS A 364 -8.80 3.54 -8.36
CA LYS A 364 -8.85 2.10 -8.04
C LYS A 364 -8.28 1.88 -6.65
N VAL A 365 -8.93 1.07 -5.82
CA VAL A 365 -8.40 0.72 -4.50
C VAL A 365 -8.30 -0.79 -4.37
N VAL A 366 -7.13 -1.27 -3.99
CA VAL A 366 -6.90 -2.68 -3.68
C VAL A 366 -6.45 -2.78 -2.24
N ILE A 367 -7.16 -3.58 -1.46
CA ILE A 367 -6.74 -4.01 -0.13
C ILE A 367 -6.31 -5.47 -0.27
N TYR A 368 -5.09 -5.80 0.11
CA TYR A 368 -4.65 -7.20 0.17
C TYR A 368 -4.23 -7.59 1.57
N VAL A 369 -4.33 -8.87 1.90
CA VAL A 369 -4.03 -9.38 3.25
C VAL A 369 -3.57 -10.84 3.21
N GLY A 370 -2.56 -11.17 4.00
CA GLY A 370 -2.17 -12.55 4.30
C GLY A 370 -3.02 -13.14 5.42
N ASP A 371 -3.51 -14.37 5.25
CA ASP A 371 -4.42 -14.99 6.23
C ASP A 371 -3.75 -15.47 7.53
N GLN A 372 -2.41 -15.41 7.62
CA GLN A 372 -1.63 -15.70 8.83
C GLN A 372 -1.25 -14.44 9.62
N ASP A 373 -1.57 -13.25 9.11
CA ASP A 373 -1.37 -12.01 9.84
C ASP A 373 -2.39 -11.87 10.96
N TYR A 374 -1.92 -11.76 12.19
CA TYR A 374 -2.77 -11.45 13.32
C TYR A 374 -2.96 -9.95 13.47
N MET A 375 -1.89 -9.16 13.39
CA MET A 375 -1.90 -7.70 13.59
C MET A 375 -2.94 -6.99 12.75
N CYS A 376 -2.98 -7.25 11.44
CA CYS A 376 -4.00 -6.69 10.55
C CYS A 376 -4.84 -7.79 9.90
N ASN A 377 -5.40 -8.66 10.75
CA ASN A 377 -6.06 -9.89 10.32
C ASN A 377 -7.18 -9.71 9.27
N SER A 378 -7.25 -10.71 8.39
CA SER A 378 -8.20 -10.76 7.28
C SER A 378 -9.67 -10.70 7.72
N LEU A 379 -10.01 -11.23 8.89
CA LEU A 379 -11.37 -11.18 9.44
C LEU A 379 -11.79 -9.73 9.73
N GLY A 380 -10.93 -8.95 10.39
CA GLY A 380 -11.17 -7.55 10.72
C GLY A 380 -11.30 -6.68 9.47
N LEU A 381 -10.45 -6.89 8.48
CA LEU A 381 -10.52 -6.20 7.20
C LEU A 381 -11.80 -6.52 6.44
N ASN A 382 -12.18 -7.79 6.35
CA ASN A 382 -13.41 -8.19 5.67
C ASN A 382 -14.67 -7.62 6.38
N ARG A 383 -14.68 -7.59 7.73
CA ARG A 383 -15.73 -6.91 8.51
C ARG A 383 -15.76 -5.41 8.25
N SER A 384 -14.59 -4.78 8.17
CA SER A 384 -14.46 -3.34 7.88
C SER A 384 -15.05 -2.98 6.52
N ILE A 385 -14.77 -3.78 5.49
CA ILE A 385 -15.36 -3.60 4.16
C ILE A 385 -16.87 -3.86 4.18
N SER A 386 -17.32 -4.88 4.92
CA SER A 386 -18.75 -5.20 5.06
C SER A 386 -19.56 -4.10 5.73
N GLU A 387 -18.95 -3.33 6.63
CA GLU A 387 -19.57 -2.16 7.26
C GLU A 387 -19.52 -0.89 6.41
N MET A 388 -18.56 -0.82 5.48
CA MET A 388 -18.36 0.34 4.62
C MET A 388 -19.46 0.46 3.57
N GLU A 389 -19.92 1.68 3.31
CA GLU A 389 -20.82 2.01 2.21
C GLU A 389 -20.08 2.82 1.16
N TRP A 390 -20.07 2.36 -0.09
CA TRP A 390 -19.47 3.07 -1.20
C TRP A 390 -20.26 2.86 -2.49
N ASN A 391 -20.28 3.88 -3.33
CA ASN A 391 -20.95 3.84 -4.64
C ASN A 391 -22.39 3.29 -4.57
N GLY A 392 -23.12 3.65 -3.51
CA GLY A 392 -24.55 3.40 -3.36
C GLY A 392 -24.96 2.07 -2.73
N GLN A 393 -24.02 1.23 -2.29
CA GLN A 393 -24.34 0.00 -1.56
C GLN A 393 -23.35 -0.24 -0.40
N LYS A 394 -23.84 -0.92 0.64
CA LYS A 394 -23.05 -1.35 1.81
C LYS A 394 -22.43 -2.73 1.57
N GLY A 395 -21.18 -2.91 2.00
CA GLY A 395 -20.42 -4.14 1.77
C GLY A 395 -20.29 -4.46 0.28
N TRP A 396 -19.98 -5.70 -0.08
CA TRP A 396 -19.83 -6.08 -1.49
C TRP A 396 -21.08 -5.84 -2.33
N GLY A 397 -22.26 -5.90 -1.72
CA GLY A 397 -23.53 -5.61 -2.39
C GLY A 397 -23.85 -6.65 -3.47
N VAL A 398 -24.52 -6.20 -4.53
CA VAL A 398 -24.94 -7.04 -5.66
C VAL A 398 -24.34 -6.59 -6.99
N ASP A 399 -24.21 -7.54 -7.91
CA ASP A 399 -23.79 -7.32 -9.29
C ASP A 399 -24.89 -6.67 -10.15
N GLU A 400 -24.62 -6.48 -11.45
CA GLU A 400 -25.58 -5.89 -12.41
C GLU A 400 -26.88 -6.71 -12.57
N LYS A 401 -26.87 -7.99 -12.16
CA LYS A 401 -28.02 -8.90 -12.21
C LYS A 401 -28.73 -9.01 -10.85
N GLY A 402 -28.31 -8.22 -9.85
CA GLY A 402 -28.85 -8.26 -8.50
C GLY A 402 -28.41 -9.48 -7.69
N GLN A 403 -27.37 -10.19 -8.10
CA GLN A 403 -26.81 -11.33 -7.35
C GLN A 403 -25.74 -10.86 -6.36
N PRO A 404 -25.69 -11.41 -5.12
CA PRO A 404 -24.65 -11.06 -4.17
C PRO A 404 -23.25 -11.35 -4.73
N ILE A 405 -22.33 -10.42 -4.52
CA ILE A 405 -20.93 -10.57 -4.94
C ILE A 405 -20.18 -11.39 -3.90
N PHE A 406 -19.55 -12.48 -4.35
CA PHE A 406 -18.78 -13.40 -3.51
C PHE A 406 -17.31 -13.44 -3.92
N PRO A 407 -16.40 -13.78 -2.98
CA PRO A 407 -15.01 -14.04 -3.30
C PRO A 407 -14.86 -15.12 -4.37
N GLN A 408 -13.99 -14.84 -5.34
CA GLN A 408 -13.59 -15.77 -6.39
C GLN A 408 -12.25 -16.38 -6.05
N ASP A 409 -12.02 -17.64 -6.42
CA ASP A 409 -10.73 -18.28 -6.20
C ASP A 409 -9.65 -17.64 -7.08
N TYR A 410 -8.48 -17.39 -6.49
CA TYR A 410 -7.33 -16.77 -7.15
C TYR A 410 -6.22 -17.80 -7.32
N TYR A 411 -5.83 -18.06 -8.56
CA TYR A 411 -4.80 -19.01 -8.95
C TYR A 411 -3.67 -18.33 -9.69
N VAL A 412 -2.45 -18.82 -9.45
CA VAL A 412 -1.24 -18.44 -10.17
C VAL A 412 -0.47 -19.71 -10.47
N ASN A 413 -0.13 -19.91 -11.74
CA ASN A 413 0.53 -21.13 -12.24
C ASN A 413 -0.20 -22.42 -11.82
N GLY A 414 -1.54 -22.42 -11.94
CA GLY A 414 -2.39 -23.55 -11.52
C GLY A 414 -2.46 -23.78 -10.00
N THR A 415 -1.73 -23.00 -9.19
CA THR A 415 -1.73 -23.11 -7.73
C THR A 415 -2.67 -22.08 -7.12
N LYS A 416 -3.58 -22.51 -6.23
CA LYS A 416 -4.43 -21.60 -5.48
C LYS A 416 -3.58 -20.74 -4.54
N GLN A 417 -3.71 -19.42 -4.70
CA GLN A 417 -3.04 -18.41 -3.89
C GLN A 417 -3.98 -17.79 -2.86
N GLY A 418 -5.29 -17.86 -3.09
CA GLY A 418 -6.30 -17.42 -2.13
C GLY A 418 -7.60 -17.03 -2.82
N SER A 419 -8.13 -15.85 -2.48
CA SER A 419 -9.39 -15.35 -3.02
C SER A 419 -9.35 -13.87 -3.37
N TRP A 420 -10.09 -13.49 -4.40
CA TRP A 420 -10.23 -12.12 -4.89
C TRP A 420 -11.70 -11.74 -4.94
N THR A 421 -12.05 -10.59 -4.36
CA THR A 421 -13.40 -10.02 -4.45
C THR A 421 -13.28 -8.62 -5.03
N GLU A 422 -14.15 -8.25 -5.96
CA GLU A 422 -14.14 -6.91 -6.54
C GLU A 422 -15.55 -6.36 -6.67
N ALA A 423 -15.75 -5.11 -6.25
CA ALA A 423 -16.99 -4.40 -6.48
C ALA A 423 -16.78 -2.88 -6.52
N ARG A 424 -17.32 -2.26 -7.58
CA ARG A 424 -17.48 -0.80 -7.68
C ARG A 424 -16.19 -0.02 -7.41
N GLY A 425 -15.05 -0.48 -7.95
CA GLY A 425 -13.74 0.18 -7.85
C GLY A 425 -12.87 -0.22 -6.66
N LEU A 426 -13.37 -1.09 -5.78
CA LEU A 426 -12.62 -1.68 -4.66
C LEU A 426 -12.38 -3.18 -4.91
N SER A 427 -11.15 -3.64 -4.75
CA SER A 427 -10.78 -5.05 -4.76
C SER A 427 -10.21 -5.47 -3.40
N PHE A 428 -10.52 -6.68 -2.97
CA PHE A 428 -9.98 -7.31 -1.77
C PHE A 428 -9.34 -8.66 -2.12
N VAL A 429 -8.04 -8.78 -1.86
CA VAL A 429 -7.25 -9.96 -2.19
C VAL A 429 -6.74 -10.61 -0.92
N LYS A 430 -7.26 -11.79 -0.59
CA LYS A 430 -6.79 -12.58 0.54
C LYS A 430 -5.81 -13.64 0.03
N TYR A 431 -4.62 -13.68 0.60
CA TYR A 431 -3.59 -14.67 0.31
C TYR A 431 -3.60 -15.76 1.39
N ASP A 432 -3.72 -17.00 0.95
CA ASP A 432 -3.66 -18.16 1.83
C ASP A 432 -2.19 -18.45 2.20
N GLN A 433 -1.94 -18.70 3.48
CA GLN A 433 -0.64 -18.99 4.10
C GLN A 433 0.38 -17.85 4.06
N ALA A 434 -0.03 -16.63 3.69
CA ALA A 434 0.84 -15.45 3.75
C ALA A 434 0.73 -14.71 5.09
N SER A 435 1.81 -14.08 5.49
CA SER A 435 1.99 -13.31 6.71
C SER A 435 1.57 -11.84 6.54
N HIS A 436 2.04 -10.97 7.43
CA HIS A 436 1.98 -9.52 7.26
C HIS A 436 2.72 -9.03 6.00
N LEU A 437 3.82 -9.69 5.63
CA LEU A 437 4.70 -9.31 4.51
C LEU A 437 4.36 -10.14 3.26
N VAL A 438 3.15 -10.00 2.74
CA VAL A 438 2.65 -10.82 1.61
C VAL A 438 3.60 -10.86 0.39
N PRO A 439 4.22 -9.76 -0.06
CA PRO A 439 5.15 -9.83 -1.19
C PRO A 439 6.39 -10.68 -0.91
N ALA A 440 6.78 -10.86 0.37
CA ALA A 440 7.87 -11.76 0.72
C ALA A 440 7.44 -13.24 0.72
N ASP A 441 6.23 -13.55 1.17
CA ASP A 441 5.73 -14.94 1.25
C ASP A 441 5.25 -15.49 -0.09
N ALA A 442 4.61 -14.61 -0.89
CA ALA A 442 4.00 -14.97 -2.17
C ALA A 442 4.44 -14.01 -3.30
N PRO A 443 5.76 -13.85 -3.56
CA PRO A 443 6.31 -12.79 -4.41
C PRO A 443 5.73 -12.79 -5.83
N HIS A 444 5.59 -13.98 -6.41
CA HIS A 444 5.01 -14.20 -7.72
C HIS A 444 3.54 -13.76 -7.81
N ALA A 445 2.74 -14.11 -6.80
CA ALA A 445 1.31 -13.81 -6.78
C ALA A 445 1.02 -12.36 -6.36
N ALA A 446 1.90 -11.75 -5.55
CA ALA A 446 1.87 -10.32 -5.24
C ALA A 446 2.25 -9.47 -6.47
N HIS A 447 3.24 -9.91 -7.24
CA HIS A 447 3.61 -9.26 -8.49
C HIS A 447 2.49 -9.34 -9.54
N ASP A 448 1.84 -10.49 -9.72
CA ASP A 448 0.66 -10.61 -10.61
C ASP A 448 -0.47 -9.66 -10.21
N MET A 449 -0.78 -9.56 -8.91
CA MET A 449 -1.75 -8.60 -8.39
C MET A 449 -1.37 -7.16 -8.75
N LEU A 450 -0.10 -6.76 -8.56
CA LEU A 450 0.37 -5.43 -8.95
C LEU A 450 0.14 -5.16 -10.44
N LEU A 451 0.51 -6.10 -11.32
CA LEU A 451 0.36 -5.93 -12.76
C LEU A 451 -1.10 -5.77 -13.16
N ARG A 452 -1.98 -6.61 -12.62
CA ARG A 452 -3.44 -6.50 -12.81
C ARG A 452 -3.97 -5.14 -12.34
N PHE A 453 -3.56 -4.72 -11.15
CA PHE A 453 -3.95 -3.44 -10.57
C PHE A 453 -3.56 -2.24 -11.45
N MET A 454 -2.32 -2.21 -11.92
CA MET A 454 -1.80 -1.16 -12.80
C MET A 454 -2.28 -1.26 -14.25
N GLY A 455 -2.95 -2.35 -14.62
CA GLY A 455 -3.39 -2.65 -15.99
C GLY A 455 -2.21 -2.84 -16.94
N VAL A 456 -1.13 -3.49 -16.49
CA VAL A 456 0.01 -3.87 -17.34
C VAL A 456 -0.39 -5.12 -18.11
N ASP A 457 -0.23 -5.09 -19.44
CA ASP A 457 -0.46 -6.24 -20.33
C ASP A 457 0.79 -7.13 -20.40
N PRO A 458 0.73 -8.36 -19.86
CA PRO A 458 1.88 -9.26 -19.81
C PRO A 458 2.39 -9.75 -21.16
N LEU A 459 1.53 -9.83 -22.18
CA LEU A 459 1.97 -10.20 -23.52
C LEU A 459 2.80 -9.10 -24.17
N VAL A 460 2.42 -7.83 -23.97
CA VAL A 460 3.20 -6.68 -24.46
C VAL A 460 4.53 -6.56 -23.70
N ALA A 461 4.50 -6.88 -22.42
CA ALA A 461 5.60 -6.66 -21.50
C ALA A 461 6.70 -7.74 -21.56
N ALA A 462 6.34 -9.03 -21.59
CA ALA A 462 7.28 -10.16 -21.52
C ALA A 462 7.14 -11.18 -22.67
N GLY A 463 6.17 -10.98 -23.57
CA GLY A 463 5.84 -11.92 -24.63
C GLY A 463 5.25 -13.25 -24.12
N PRO A 464 4.93 -14.19 -25.04
CA PRO A 464 4.25 -15.44 -24.68
C PRO A 464 5.05 -16.38 -23.77
N MET A 465 6.38 -16.25 -23.74
CA MET A 465 7.23 -17.14 -22.96
C MET A 465 7.35 -16.70 -21.50
N GLY A 466 7.23 -15.40 -21.19
CA GLY A 466 7.29 -14.86 -19.80
C GLY A 466 5.97 -14.91 -19.06
N SER A 467 5.03 -15.64 -19.64
CA SER A 467 3.62 -15.54 -19.40
C SER A 467 3.19 -16.77 -18.59
N LEU A 468 2.77 -16.56 -17.34
CA LEU A 468 2.24 -17.60 -16.47
C LEU A 468 0.72 -17.45 -16.37
N ALA A 469 -0.01 -18.56 -16.41
CA ALA A 469 -1.46 -18.51 -16.28
C ALA A 469 -1.84 -18.02 -14.87
N SER A 470 -2.66 -16.97 -14.80
CA SER A 470 -3.24 -16.44 -13.58
C SER A 470 -4.75 -16.35 -13.76
N GLN A 471 -5.53 -16.74 -12.77
CA GLN A 471 -6.98 -16.81 -12.91
C GLN A 471 -7.67 -16.28 -11.65
N VAL A 472 -8.70 -15.47 -11.84
CA VAL A 472 -9.63 -15.05 -10.78
C VAL A 472 -11.03 -15.52 -11.14
N GLY A 473 -11.53 -16.55 -10.48
CA GLY A 473 -12.81 -17.18 -10.85
C GLY A 473 -12.76 -17.71 -12.28
N THR A 474 -13.56 -17.13 -13.17
CA THR A 474 -13.55 -17.45 -14.62
C THR A 474 -12.76 -16.45 -15.46
N ASP A 475 -12.17 -15.42 -14.85
CA ASP A 475 -11.36 -14.41 -15.52
C ASP A 475 -9.91 -14.91 -15.67
N ASP A 476 -9.61 -15.43 -16.85
CA ASP A 476 -8.27 -15.85 -17.24
C ASP A 476 -7.43 -14.63 -17.61
N HIS A 477 -6.32 -14.46 -16.90
CA HIS A 477 -5.31 -13.45 -17.19
C HIS A 477 -3.97 -14.16 -17.48
N THR A 478 -3.17 -13.54 -18.31
CA THR A 478 -1.77 -13.93 -18.44
C THR A 478 -0.99 -13.06 -17.48
N GLY A 479 -0.31 -13.61 -16.47
CA GLY A 479 0.57 -12.88 -15.56
C GLY A 479 2.03 -12.87 -16.05
N ILE A 480 2.86 -11.93 -15.56
CA ILE A 480 4.33 -12.01 -15.70
C ILE A 480 4.90 -12.31 -14.34
N ILE A 481 5.62 -13.42 -14.24
CA ILE A 481 6.04 -13.95 -12.94
C ILE A 481 7.52 -14.36 -12.96
N VAL A 482 8.21 -14.14 -14.08
CA VAL A 482 9.61 -14.53 -14.25
C VAL A 482 10.46 -13.31 -14.53
N LYS A 483 11.69 -13.33 -13.99
CA LYS A 483 12.71 -12.32 -14.31
C LYS A 483 12.94 -12.28 -15.82
N THR A 484 13.02 -11.08 -16.34
CA THR A 484 13.37 -10.83 -17.73
C THR A 484 14.74 -10.16 -17.81
N HIS A 485 15.53 -10.55 -18.81
CA HIS A 485 16.66 -9.77 -19.26
C HIS A 485 16.20 -8.37 -19.70
N PRO A 486 17.05 -7.33 -19.65
CA PRO A 486 16.71 -5.95 -20.08
C PRO A 486 16.00 -5.83 -21.44
N ASN A 487 16.25 -6.77 -22.36
CA ASN A 487 15.63 -6.86 -23.69
C ASN A 487 14.25 -7.55 -23.71
N GLY A 488 13.66 -7.88 -22.55
CA GLY A 488 12.39 -8.57 -22.41
C GLY A 488 12.44 -10.09 -22.62
N THR A 489 13.62 -10.68 -22.84
CA THR A 489 13.78 -12.14 -22.96
C THR A 489 13.87 -12.80 -21.58
N LEU A 490 13.54 -14.08 -21.48
CA LEU A 490 13.54 -14.79 -20.19
C LEU A 490 14.94 -15.13 -19.70
N VAL A 491 15.12 -15.05 -18.38
CA VAL A 491 16.22 -15.71 -17.70
C VAL A 491 15.89 -17.21 -17.55
N ASP A 492 16.89 -18.08 -17.72
CA ASP A 492 16.79 -19.55 -17.70
C ASP A 492 15.91 -20.07 -16.53
N GLN A 493 14.78 -20.71 -16.90
CA GLN A 493 13.68 -21.03 -15.99
C GLN A 493 14.01 -22.16 -14.99
N ASP A 494 14.91 -23.07 -15.36
CA ASP A 494 15.22 -24.28 -14.58
C ASP A 494 15.97 -23.99 -13.26
N LYS A 495 16.34 -22.73 -12.99
CA LYS A 495 17.03 -22.29 -11.77
C LYS A 495 16.24 -21.30 -10.91
N LEU A 496 15.12 -20.78 -11.40
CA LEU A 496 14.38 -19.65 -10.79
C LEU A 496 13.05 -20.04 -10.14
N ILE A 497 12.57 -21.28 -10.37
CA ILE A 497 11.39 -21.84 -9.72
C ILE A 497 11.82 -22.98 -8.77
N PRO A 498 12.47 -22.72 -7.62
CA PRO A 498 12.47 -23.69 -6.56
C PRO A 498 11.13 -23.62 -5.80
N ASP A 499 10.47 -24.78 -5.67
CA ASP A 499 9.58 -25.11 -4.54
C ASP A 499 8.09 -24.65 -4.57
N LEU A 500 7.43 -24.64 -5.75
CA LEU A 500 5.94 -24.71 -5.76
C LEU A 500 5.40 -26.12 -5.41
N ASP A 501 6.26 -27.14 -5.38
CA ASP A 501 5.88 -28.56 -5.21
C ASP A 501 5.64 -29.01 -3.76
N LYS A 502 5.67 -28.10 -2.77
CA LYS A 502 5.38 -28.43 -1.36
C LYS A 502 3.96 -28.13 -0.89
N LYS A 503 3.04 -27.79 -1.80
CA LYS A 503 1.60 -27.83 -1.46
C LYS A 503 1.07 -29.23 -1.74
N PRO A 504 0.46 -29.94 -0.77
CA PRO A 504 -0.21 -31.20 -1.07
C PRO A 504 -1.38 -30.90 -2.02
N SER A 505 -1.23 -31.30 -3.28
CA SER A 505 -2.31 -31.25 -4.26
C SER A 505 -3.33 -32.34 -3.91
N ILE A 506 -4.52 -31.94 -3.46
CA ILE A 506 -5.68 -32.83 -3.49
C ILE A 506 -6.35 -32.59 -4.84
N GLY A 507 -6.18 -33.56 -5.75
CA GLY A 507 -6.94 -33.65 -6.99
C GLY A 507 -6.31 -32.96 -8.19
N ALA A 508 -5.06 -33.28 -8.53
CA ALA A 508 -4.57 -33.06 -9.89
C ALA A 508 -5.06 -34.21 -10.79
N ALA A 509 -5.52 -33.87 -11.99
CA ALA A 509 -5.73 -34.84 -13.06
C ALA A 509 -4.42 -35.62 -13.35
N PRO A 510 -4.50 -36.90 -13.77
CA PRO A 510 -3.30 -37.72 -13.91
C PRO A 510 -2.33 -37.10 -14.92
N VAL A 511 -1.07 -37.00 -14.52
CA VAL A 511 0.05 -36.65 -15.39
C VAL A 511 0.20 -37.78 -16.41
N LEU A 512 -0.08 -37.49 -17.68
CA LEU A 512 0.05 -38.46 -18.78
C LEU A 512 1.48 -38.41 -19.30
N GLU A 513 2.31 -39.37 -18.88
CA GLU A 513 3.75 -39.37 -19.13
C GLU A 513 4.11 -39.87 -20.54
N THR A 514 3.32 -40.78 -21.11
CA THR A 514 3.66 -41.42 -22.39
C THR A 514 3.00 -40.77 -23.62
N ILE A 515 3.61 -40.95 -24.79
CA ILE A 515 3.05 -40.49 -26.08
C ILE A 515 1.76 -41.26 -26.43
N GLU A 516 1.68 -42.54 -26.04
CA GLU A 516 0.49 -43.39 -26.27
C GLU A 516 -0.71 -42.94 -25.42
N GLU A 517 -0.49 -42.55 -24.16
CA GLU A 517 -1.54 -41.99 -23.29
C GLU A 517 -2.03 -40.62 -23.77
N ARG A 518 -1.13 -39.78 -24.27
CA ARG A 518 -1.51 -38.52 -24.93
C ARG A 518 -2.33 -38.75 -26.20
N GLN A 519 -1.99 -39.75 -27.00
CA GLN A 519 -2.77 -40.11 -28.20
C GLN A 519 -4.13 -40.70 -27.87
N ALA A 520 -4.25 -41.50 -26.79
CA ALA A 520 -5.54 -42.01 -26.33
C ALA A 520 -6.45 -40.90 -25.78
N TYR A 521 -5.89 -39.92 -25.06
CA TYR A 521 -6.65 -38.82 -24.45
C TYR A 521 -7.00 -37.67 -25.43
N TYR A 522 -6.07 -37.30 -26.33
CA TYR A 522 -6.24 -36.18 -27.27
C TYR A 522 -6.55 -36.60 -28.71
N GLY A 523 -6.27 -37.84 -29.12
CA GLY A 523 -6.43 -38.32 -30.50
C GLY A 523 -7.86 -38.21 -31.04
N PRO A 524 -8.90 -38.63 -30.30
CA PRO A 524 -10.29 -38.49 -30.75
C PRO A 524 -10.71 -37.01 -30.87
N ARG A 525 -10.22 -36.14 -29.98
CA ARG A 525 -10.59 -34.71 -29.92
C ARG A 525 -9.95 -33.89 -31.05
N GLN A 526 -8.71 -34.18 -31.41
CA GLN A 526 -8.05 -33.54 -32.56
C GLN A 526 -8.69 -33.92 -33.89
N THR A 527 -9.13 -35.18 -34.02
CA THR A 527 -9.82 -35.67 -35.23
C THR A 527 -11.19 -35.00 -35.40
N VAL A 528 -11.94 -34.81 -34.30
CA VAL A 528 -13.23 -34.10 -34.32
C VAL A 528 -13.04 -32.61 -34.64
N ALA A 529 -12.05 -31.95 -34.05
CA ALA A 529 -11.76 -30.53 -34.34
C ALA A 529 -11.41 -30.30 -35.83
N LEU A 530 -10.62 -31.21 -36.43
CA LEU A 530 -10.29 -31.16 -37.85
C LEU A 530 -11.53 -31.33 -38.75
N LEU A 531 -12.43 -32.25 -38.40
CA LEU A 531 -13.69 -32.48 -39.12
C LEU A 531 -14.64 -31.27 -39.03
N VAL A 532 -14.71 -30.61 -37.87
CA VAL A 532 -15.51 -29.39 -37.69
C VAL A 532 -14.93 -28.23 -38.51
N LEU A 533 -13.60 -28.08 -38.55
CA LEU A 533 -12.94 -27.08 -39.39
C LEU A 533 -13.18 -27.31 -40.88
N LEU A 534 -13.04 -28.55 -41.34
CA LEU A 534 -13.26 -28.92 -42.75
C LEU A 534 -14.72 -28.75 -43.17
N THR A 535 -15.67 -29.12 -42.31
CA THR A 535 -17.10 -28.91 -42.58
C THR A 535 -17.47 -27.42 -42.60
N GLY A 536 -16.89 -26.62 -41.69
CA GLY A 536 -17.02 -25.16 -41.70
C GLY A 536 -16.49 -24.52 -42.99
N LEU A 537 -15.32 -24.95 -43.47
CA LEU A 537 -14.73 -24.50 -44.74
C LEU A 537 -15.60 -24.84 -45.94
N ILE A 538 -16.13 -26.07 -45.99
CA ILE A 538 -17.03 -26.52 -47.06
C ILE A 538 -18.32 -25.71 -47.05
N LEU A 539 -18.94 -25.50 -45.88
CA LEU A 539 -20.16 -24.69 -45.75
C LEU A 539 -19.91 -23.23 -46.15
N GLY A 540 -18.77 -22.66 -45.76
CA GLY A 540 -18.34 -21.32 -46.17
C GLY A 540 -18.19 -21.20 -47.69
N LEU A 541 -17.55 -22.17 -48.34
CA LEU A 541 -17.41 -22.22 -49.80
C LEU A 541 -18.76 -22.36 -50.52
N VAL A 542 -19.67 -23.20 -49.99
CA VAL A 542 -21.03 -23.35 -50.54
C VAL A 542 -21.83 -22.05 -50.41
N MET A 543 -21.75 -21.37 -49.28
CA MET A 543 -22.39 -20.06 -49.09
C MET A 543 -21.82 -19.01 -50.06
N LEU A 544 -20.50 -18.99 -50.24
CA LEU A 544 -19.82 -18.07 -51.15
C LEU A 544 -20.22 -18.33 -52.62
N PHE A 545 -20.34 -19.59 -53.03
CA PHE A 545 -20.83 -19.98 -54.35
C PHE A 545 -22.32 -19.63 -54.54
N LYS A 546 -23.18 -19.86 -53.54
CA LYS A 546 -24.60 -19.47 -53.59
C LYS A 546 -24.75 -17.95 -53.69
N TRP A 547 -23.95 -17.19 -52.95
CA TRP A 547 -23.92 -15.73 -53.01
C TRP A 547 -23.45 -15.22 -54.37
N ARG A 548 -22.36 -15.78 -54.92
CA ARG A 548 -21.88 -15.47 -56.28
C ARG A 548 -22.93 -15.81 -57.35
N ARG A 549 -23.64 -16.92 -57.21
CA ARG A 549 -24.73 -17.33 -58.14
C ARG A 549 -25.93 -16.39 -58.06
N ARG A 550 -26.32 -15.93 -56.85
CA ARG A 550 -27.35 -14.89 -56.67
C ARG A 550 -26.94 -13.56 -57.29
N ARG A 551 -25.69 -13.10 -57.10
CA ARG A 551 -25.17 -11.89 -57.77
C ARG A 551 -25.17 -12.00 -59.31
N ARG A 552 -24.86 -13.17 -59.87
CA ARG A 552 -24.93 -13.39 -61.34
C ARG A 552 -26.37 -13.41 -61.87
N ARG A 553 -27.36 -13.89 -61.10
CA ARG A 553 -28.79 -13.78 -61.46
C ARG A 553 -29.30 -12.34 -61.38
N GLY A 554 -28.87 -11.56 -60.39
CA GLY A 554 -29.18 -10.12 -60.29
C GLY A 554 -28.63 -9.29 -61.47
N ARG A 555 -27.45 -9.65 -62.00
CA ARG A 555 -26.87 -8.99 -63.19
C ARG A 555 -27.52 -9.39 -64.53
N ARG A 556 -28.31 -10.47 -64.59
CA ARG A 556 -29.03 -10.88 -65.82
C ARG A 556 -30.40 -10.21 -65.97
N MET A 557 -30.96 -9.65 -64.89
CA MET A 557 -32.20 -8.84 -64.92
C MET A 557 -31.99 -7.35 -65.17
N SER A 558 -30.76 -6.83 -65.02
CA SER A 558 -30.45 -5.41 -65.25
C SER A 558 -30.05 -5.07 -66.70
N LYS A 559 -30.11 -6.04 -67.63
CA LYS A 559 -29.76 -5.85 -69.05
C LYS A 559 -30.95 -5.49 -69.96
N ASN A 560 -32.17 -5.33 -69.44
CA ASN A 560 -33.38 -5.15 -70.25
C ASN A 560 -34.29 -3.98 -69.86
N LYS A 561 -33.73 -2.84 -69.42
CA LYS A 561 -34.45 -1.55 -69.51
C LYS A 561 -33.50 -0.47 -70.01
N GLY A 562 -33.65 -0.17 -71.30
CA GLY A 562 -32.86 0.80 -72.04
C GLY A 562 -33.17 2.25 -71.63
N ARG A 563 -32.15 3.08 -71.85
CA ARG A 563 -32.18 4.54 -71.94
C ARG A 563 -33.19 5.03 -72.97
N ALA A 564 -33.85 6.14 -72.69
CA ALA A 564 -33.96 7.26 -73.64
C ALA A 564 -34.12 8.58 -72.87
N ILE A 565 -33.37 9.58 -73.33
CA ILE A 565 -33.23 10.96 -72.84
C ILE A 565 -33.90 11.88 -73.87
N CYS A 566 -34.50 13.01 -73.45
CA CYS A 566 -34.49 14.36 -74.09
C CYS A 566 -35.39 15.30 -73.26
N MET A 567 -34.85 16.35 -72.61
CA MET A 567 -34.68 17.77 -73.04
C MET A 567 -35.97 18.63 -73.03
N GLU A 568 -35.94 19.71 -72.22
CA GLU A 568 -36.61 21.06 -72.20
C GLU A 568 -37.82 21.41 -73.12
N PRO A 569 -38.54 22.57 -72.98
CA PRO A 569 -38.79 23.52 -71.86
C PRO A 569 -40.28 24.01 -71.72
N ARG A 570 -40.53 24.99 -70.82
CA ARG A 570 -41.59 26.06 -70.77
C ARG A 570 -43.04 25.83 -70.25
N SER A 571 -43.33 26.58 -69.16
CA SER A 571 -44.54 27.36 -68.75
C SER A 571 -45.97 26.78 -68.76
N ALA A 572 -46.64 26.79 -67.60
CA ALA A 572 -47.72 27.75 -67.23
C ALA A 572 -48.55 27.29 -66.00
N ASP A 573 -48.74 28.21 -65.05
CA ASP A 573 -49.87 28.46 -64.14
C ASP A 573 -50.82 27.33 -63.67
N THR A 574 -50.92 27.10 -62.35
CA THR A 574 -51.98 27.67 -61.44
C THR A 574 -52.10 26.88 -60.12
N TYR A 575 -52.20 27.64 -59.01
CA TYR A 575 -52.94 27.41 -57.73
C TYR A 575 -52.83 26.03 -57.01
N ARG A 576 -52.53 25.91 -55.70
CA ARG A 576 -53.07 26.66 -54.56
C ARG A 576 -52.30 26.31 -53.26
N ASN A 577 -51.96 27.36 -52.50
CA ASN A 577 -51.76 27.53 -51.04
C ASN A 577 -50.87 26.55 -50.25
N ARG A 578 -49.69 26.96 -49.75
CA ARG A 578 -49.31 27.97 -48.71
C ARG A 578 -49.11 27.33 -47.33
N HIS A 579 -47.85 27.06 -47.00
CA HIS A 579 -47.26 27.30 -45.69
C HIS A 579 -46.11 28.29 -45.89
N THR A 580 -46.14 29.44 -45.23
CA THR A 580 -45.08 30.45 -45.29
C THR A 580 -44.15 30.33 -44.09
N LEU A 581 -42.88 30.13 -44.44
CA LEU A 581 -41.65 30.38 -43.71
C LEU A 581 -41.46 31.86 -43.36
N LEU A 582 -40.45 32.16 -42.55
CA LEU A 582 -39.39 33.20 -42.73
C LEU A 582 -38.38 32.97 -41.59
N ARG A 583 -37.09 32.61 -41.72
CA ARG A 583 -35.93 32.91 -42.59
C ARG A 583 -35.17 34.21 -42.25
N ARG A 584 -33.99 34.00 -41.64
CA ARG A 584 -32.64 34.63 -41.79
C ARG A 584 -32.39 36.10 -41.39
N SER A 585 -31.51 36.26 -40.38
CA SER A 585 -30.11 36.81 -40.37
C SER A 585 -29.78 38.15 -41.09
N PRO A 586 -28.62 38.83 -40.84
CA PRO A 586 -27.84 39.09 -39.61
C PRO A 586 -27.20 40.53 -39.50
N SER A 587 -26.56 40.83 -38.35
CA SER A 587 -25.37 41.72 -38.14
C SER A 587 -25.55 43.26 -38.02
N PRO A 588 -24.52 44.07 -37.62
CA PRO A 588 -24.06 44.37 -36.24
C PRO A 588 -23.96 45.91 -35.97
N THR A 589 -23.67 46.38 -34.73
CA THR A 589 -22.70 47.49 -34.40
C THR A 589 -22.81 48.07 -32.97
N GLN A 590 -21.63 48.20 -32.34
CA GLN A 590 -21.05 49.30 -31.51
C GLN A 590 -21.79 49.98 -30.31
N ARG A 591 -21.12 49.84 -29.15
CA ARG A 591 -20.48 50.90 -28.29
C ARG A 591 -21.34 52.05 -27.72
N LYS A 592 -21.38 52.17 -26.39
CA LYS A 592 -21.10 53.41 -25.59
C LYS A 592 -21.23 53.18 -24.06
N GLN A 593 -20.19 53.60 -23.32
CA GLN A 593 -20.21 54.09 -21.93
C GLN A 593 -20.57 55.61 -21.96
N PRO A 594 -20.99 56.31 -20.86
CA PRO A 594 -20.14 56.57 -19.67
C PRO A 594 -20.81 56.93 -18.30
N HIS A 595 -19.93 57.16 -17.32
CA HIS A 595 -19.95 58.11 -16.17
C HIS A 595 -20.37 57.69 -14.73
N HIS A 596 -19.40 57.94 -13.84
CA HIS A 596 -19.42 58.16 -12.38
C HIS A 596 -20.17 59.45 -11.97
N PRO A 597 -20.52 59.60 -10.68
CA PRO A 597 -19.75 60.53 -9.82
C PRO A 597 -19.47 60.01 -8.39
N SER A 598 -18.73 60.83 -7.64
CA SER A 598 -17.95 60.57 -6.43
C SER A 598 -18.51 61.13 -5.11
N ARG A 599 -18.11 60.49 -3.99
CA ARG A 599 -17.68 61.01 -2.66
C ARG A 599 -18.58 61.94 -1.80
N LYS A 600 -18.70 61.57 -0.51
CA LYS A 600 -18.35 62.30 0.74
C LYS A 600 -18.41 61.28 1.92
N SER A 601 -17.33 60.98 2.66
CA SER A 601 -16.64 61.76 3.73
C SER A 601 -17.42 61.88 5.04
N HIS A 602 -17.06 61.09 6.06
CA HIS A 602 -16.91 61.59 7.43
C HIS A 602 -15.77 60.86 8.17
N ARG A 603 -14.81 61.66 8.63
CA ARG A 603 -13.76 61.37 9.62
C ARG A 603 -14.35 61.60 11.00
N ASN A 604 -13.94 60.80 12.00
CA ASN A 604 -13.76 61.27 13.37
C ASN A 604 -12.48 60.64 13.94
N HIS A 605 -11.64 61.51 14.51
CA HIS A 605 -10.46 61.24 15.32
C HIS A 605 -10.86 60.90 16.75
N LEU A 606 -10.07 60.06 17.43
CA LEU A 606 -9.72 60.06 18.87
C LEU A 606 -8.52 59.09 19.01
N THR A 607 -7.29 59.61 19.07
CA THR A 607 -6.43 59.89 20.26
C THR A 607 -5.64 58.68 20.74
N VAL A 608 -4.33 58.87 20.65
CA VAL A 608 -3.24 58.14 21.30
C VAL A 608 -3.42 58.31 22.82
N ASP A 609 -3.58 57.20 23.52
CA ASP A 609 -3.27 57.00 24.96
C ASP A 609 -3.96 55.71 25.41
N GLU A 610 -3.35 54.54 25.15
CA GLU A 610 -3.62 53.28 25.88
C GLU A 610 -2.63 52.14 25.51
N GLU A 611 -1.35 52.46 25.32
CA GLU A 611 -0.31 51.46 24.99
C GLU A 611 0.75 51.23 26.09
N ASP A 612 0.53 51.72 27.32
CA ASP A 612 1.50 51.61 28.43
C ASP A 612 0.95 51.00 29.75
N GLN A 613 -0.20 50.32 29.72
CA GLN A 613 -0.74 49.64 30.92
C GLN A 613 -1.10 48.15 30.76
N ALA A 614 -0.58 47.48 29.73
CA ALA A 614 -0.73 46.03 29.55
C ALA A 614 0.57 45.22 29.75
N LEU A 615 1.70 45.88 30.08
CA LEU A 615 3.02 45.24 30.23
C LEU A 615 3.48 45.02 31.68
N ALA A 616 2.68 45.42 32.69
CA ALA A 616 3.04 45.27 34.11
C ALA A 616 2.22 44.22 34.88
N ARG A 617 1.47 43.34 34.20
CA ARG A 617 0.72 42.22 34.84
C ARG A 617 1.06 40.83 34.32
N ALA A 618 2.07 40.70 33.45
CA ALA A 618 2.52 39.41 32.92
C ALA A 618 3.79 38.86 33.63
N GLU A 619 4.51 39.68 34.40
CA GLU A 619 5.76 39.23 35.07
C GLU A 619 5.57 38.66 36.48
N GLU A 620 4.36 38.69 37.06
CA GLU A 620 4.10 38.14 38.40
C GLU A 620 3.40 36.77 38.39
N ALA A 621 2.96 36.27 37.22
CA ALA A 621 2.38 34.93 37.08
C ALA A 621 3.41 33.85 36.68
N SER A 622 4.56 34.23 36.13
CA SER A 622 5.61 33.30 35.67
C SER A 622 6.55 32.81 36.80
N SER A 623 6.53 33.41 37.98
CA SER A 623 7.45 33.09 39.08
C SER A 623 6.87 32.11 40.12
N VAL A 624 5.56 31.84 40.09
CA VAL A 624 4.89 30.89 41.02
C VAL A 624 4.80 29.48 40.43
N GLU A 625 4.76 29.32 39.10
CA GLU A 625 4.72 28.00 38.44
C GLU A 625 6.10 27.32 38.35
N ALA A 626 7.19 28.09 38.24
CA ALA A 626 8.56 27.57 38.25
C ALA A 626 9.00 27.01 39.62
N ALA A 627 8.42 27.50 40.72
CA ALA A 627 8.73 27.03 42.08
C ALA A 627 8.01 25.72 42.47
N THR A 628 6.97 25.32 41.74
CA THR A 628 6.19 24.11 42.02
C THR A 628 6.71 22.88 41.26
N LEU A 629 7.38 23.09 40.11
CA LEU A 629 7.99 22.02 39.31
C LEU A 629 9.35 21.54 39.85
N SER A 630 10.12 22.42 40.52
CA SER A 630 11.44 22.08 41.09
C SER A 630 11.37 21.26 42.39
N ARG A 631 10.18 21.04 42.98
CA ARG A 631 9.99 20.19 44.17
C ARG A 631 9.52 18.76 43.86
N ARG A 632 9.28 18.42 42.58
CA ARG A 632 8.94 17.04 42.17
C ARG A 632 10.09 16.27 41.52
N THR A 633 11.23 16.92 41.26
CA THR A 633 12.41 16.33 40.64
C THR A 633 13.52 15.92 41.61
N SER A 634 13.30 15.95 42.93
CA SER A 634 14.33 15.59 43.94
C SER A 634 14.03 14.32 44.75
N LEU A 635 13.29 13.35 44.19
CA LEU A 635 12.98 12.09 44.88
C LEU A 635 13.25 10.80 44.09
N PHE A 636 13.87 10.89 42.90
CA PHE A 636 14.30 9.71 42.14
C PHE A 636 15.62 9.97 41.41
N SER A 637 16.68 10.16 42.19
CA SER A 637 18.05 10.04 41.69
C SER A 637 18.97 9.81 42.87
N ASP A 638 19.07 8.56 43.32
CA ASP A 638 20.27 8.07 44.00
C ASP A 638 20.26 6.53 44.05
N LEU A 639 21.34 5.95 43.49
CA LEU A 639 21.93 4.61 43.74
C LEU A 639 21.49 3.38 42.87
N PRO A 640 22.41 2.41 42.63
CA PRO A 640 22.92 2.12 41.28
C PRO A 640 22.83 0.64 40.85
N SER A 641 23.22 0.40 39.60
CA SER A 641 23.42 -0.89 38.94
C SER A 641 24.52 -1.75 39.58
N HIS A 642 24.23 -3.04 39.87
CA HIS A 642 25.14 -4.19 39.65
C HIS A 642 24.58 -5.56 40.13
N ILE A 643 24.82 -6.60 39.30
CA ILE A 643 25.16 -8.03 39.62
C ILE A 643 24.06 -9.13 39.56
N HIS A 644 24.23 -9.97 38.52
CA HIS A 644 24.25 -11.44 38.37
C HIS A 644 23.17 -12.40 38.92
N ASP A 645 22.74 -13.28 37.99
CA ASP A 645 22.90 -14.75 37.97
C ASP A 645 22.80 -15.50 39.32
N GLN A 646 21.82 -16.41 39.45
CA GLN A 646 22.06 -17.76 39.96
C GLN A 646 20.91 -18.71 39.58
N SER A 647 21.25 -19.76 38.85
CA SER A 647 20.56 -21.04 38.90
C SER A 647 21.19 -21.96 39.95
N GLN A 648 20.34 -22.77 40.58
CA GLN A 648 20.58 -24.13 41.08
C GLN A 648 21.03 -24.43 42.54
N ILE A 649 20.21 -25.31 43.15
CA ILE A 649 20.51 -26.52 43.95
C ILE A 649 20.31 -26.51 45.48
N PHE A 650 19.53 -27.54 45.85
CA PHE A 650 19.26 -28.27 47.10
C PHE A 650 20.26 -28.28 48.27
N SER A 651 19.65 -28.53 49.45
CA SER A 651 20.07 -29.33 50.64
C SER A 651 20.00 -28.50 51.93
N LEU A 652 19.56 -28.96 53.10
CA LEU A 652 19.06 -30.23 53.66
C LEU A 652 18.52 -29.92 55.09
N GLU A 653 17.88 -30.91 55.72
CA GLU A 653 17.62 -31.11 57.18
C GLU A 653 16.28 -30.62 57.78
N ASP A 654 15.33 -31.57 57.83
CA ASP A 654 14.76 -32.27 59.01
C ASP A 654 14.45 -31.48 60.30
N GLU A 655 13.18 -31.46 60.73
CA GLU A 655 12.57 -32.41 61.70
C GLU A 655 11.13 -31.99 62.05
N ASP A 656 10.23 -32.98 62.09
CA ASP A 656 9.06 -33.22 62.97
C ASP A 656 8.07 -32.05 63.29
N ASP A 657 6.74 -32.17 63.26
CA ASP A 657 5.90 -33.25 63.80
C ASP A 657 4.40 -32.94 63.50
N VAL A 658 3.61 -34.01 63.29
CA VAL A 658 2.21 -34.24 63.73
C VAL A 658 1.11 -33.18 63.44
N ASP A 659 0.20 -33.45 62.48
CA ASP A 659 -1.12 -34.12 62.70
C ASP A 659 -2.09 -33.89 61.51
N GLN A 660 -2.60 -35.00 60.96
CA GLN A 660 -3.86 -35.09 60.20
C GLN A 660 -4.92 -35.68 61.17
N PRO A 661 -6.25 -35.75 60.87
CA PRO A 661 -6.95 -35.50 59.60
C PRO A 661 -8.26 -34.69 59.77
N ASP A 662 -8.93 -34.31 58.67
CA ASP A 662 -10.24 -34.91 58.39
C ASP A 662 -10.86 -34.52 57.04
N HIS A 663 -11.43 -35.56 56.43
CA HIS A 663 -12.22 -35.59 55.21
C HIS A 663 -13.50 -34.75 55.28
N LYS A 664 -13.97 -34.23 54.12
CA LYS A 664 -15.22 -34.70 53.50
C LYS A 664 -15.54 -34.04 52.14
N PHE A 665 -15.89 -34.93 51.22
CA PHE A 665 -16.72 -34.71 50.03
C PHE A 665 -17.97 -33.86 50.31
N ALA A 666 -18.36 -33.02 49.35
CA ALA A 666 -19.74 -32.96 48.89
C ALA A 666 -19.85 -32.25 47.52
N THR A 667 -20.51 -32.96 46.62
CA THR A 667 -21.08 -32.54 45.35
C THR A 667 -22.12 -31.42 45.48
N LYS A 668 -22.09 -30.46 44.57
CA LYS A 668 -23.23 -30.07 43.72
C LYS A 668 -22.77 -29.21 42.55
#